data_AF-A0A819IWL1-F1
#
_entry.id   AF-A0A819IWL1-F1
#
_cell.length_a   1.000
_cell.length_b   1.000
_cell.length_c   1.000
_cell.angle_alpha   90.00
_cell.angle_beta   90.00
_cell.angle_gamma   90.00
#
_symmetry.space_group_name_H-M   'P 1'
#
loop_
_entity.id
_entity.type
_entity.pdbx_description
1 polymer ?
#
loop_
_entity_poly.entity_id
_entity_poly.type
_entity_poly.pdbx_seq_one_letter_code
_entity_poly.pdbx_strand_id
1 'polypeptide(L)'
;MINDTSDASVDIDKELYPALIQCFFIIAVGYVAGQLNLLTRTQSTGLSRYISNFALPAVVFKNLVDLQFERVSWQFITSVFVAKTIVFLLTALLTGIGERPRNFASMGLHAIMASQSNDFALMLPIIDAVYKQSHTDYGRYIYLLAPISLVILNPIGLFLIEIQKRLDDQKKHPNISIWHRCQLIRKIFSNISRNPIVICTLLGVVFNRIFKEHLPKTMENILTPVAQSFSATALFYLGLTMAGKLRRLHTHLVVTVFALSMIKLILFPLILRQAVFLFVKSTNVTLNNTIDFSNFGFLYGTAPTAPSVIFYVPESNAALQAIASTGLIFSTLLAIPIMLVSAKMINLRTLDPKLQDTYDSMLIKTSYDVSMISLLCTIIVLVGFCLRYRLLSRSPIHKYTFIFVGLQMIHAIWTIFIQYVPLPISGTASIVVDTGSILLALTTRSWATSVSIALMISFCYSNESARYFSWVYHLFGWLVPICTTLIIYYQSSIDRSTSKPSTDPAKFGTVQTSASVCLLATCIVITSSNLLRIARRTYRLKQNASETQPLIDDGSEYTDSQTTLPSLSIDLIPSEYSTQWLRHSVLVGLLNINAFVCISALLWSLLTRNRDGVYYELQFLDTVLLHGQGIITFLVFALDADLLLPISRKIIKLLNHFGLKIDFSRNHTHRRHSENERPLDFTEELRSNFIRYYILARSTSGSVENIEITFNENEFCQWLVSNGHMENESIAHDYCQELMNKKQIICIDRTENENSLQFDNHWYAFSK
;
A
#
# COMPACT_ATOMS: atom_id res chain seq x y z
N MET A 1 -15.32 2.59 -49.43
CA MET A 1 -15.58 1.35 -48.66
C MET A 1 -15.19 1.62 -47.23
N ILE A 2 -16.19 1.91 -46.42
CA ILE A 2 -16.11 2.20 -44.99
C ILE A 2 -16.43 0.86 -44.33
N ASN A 3 -15.42 0.13 -43.85
CA ASN A 3 -15.62 -1.13 -43.13
C ASN A 3 -15.01 -1.01 -41.73
N ASP A 4 -15.90 -1.15 -40.75
CA ASP A 4 -15.73 -1.82 -39.46
C ASP A 4 -14.62 -1.35 -38.50
N THR A 5 -14.86 -0.20 -37.85
CA THR A 5 -14.23 0.14 -36.57
C THR A 5 -14.95 -0.49 -35.36
N SER A 6 -16.11 -1.12 -35.55
CA SER A 6 -16.87 -1.80 -34.49
C SER A 6 -16.28 -3.15 -34.06
N ASP A 7 -15.61 -3.87 -34.97
CA ASP A 7 -15.03 -5.18 -34.64
C ASP A 7 -13.71 -5.07 -33.86
N ALA A 8 -12.93 -3.99 -34.05
CA ALA A 8 -11.64 -3.81 -33.40
C ALA A 8 -11.76 -3.50 -31.89
N SER A 9 -12.82 -2.83 -31.45
CA SER A 9 -13.02 -2.50 -30.02
C SER A 9 -13.49 -3.72 -29.21
N VAL A 10 -14.25 -4.63 -29.84
CA VAL A 10 -14.73 -5.89 -29.25
C VAL A 10 -13.59 -6.91 -29.09
N ASP A 11 -12.54 -6.82 -29.90
CA ASP A 11 -11.40 -7.77 -29.87
C ASP A 11 -10.36 -7.44 -28.79
N ILE A 12 -10.15 -6.17 -28.46
CA ILE A 12 -9.18 -5.78 -27.42
C ILE A 12 -9.64 -6.21 -26.03
N ASP A 13 -10.94 -6.16 -25.75
CA ASP A 13 -11.49 -6.71 -24.51
C ASP A 13 -11.17 -8.21 -24.38
N LYS A 14 -11.20 -8.97 -25.48
CA LYS A 14 -10.89 -10.42 -25.45
C LYS A 14 -9.44 -10.73 -25.09
N GLU A 15 -8.48 -9.85 -25.40
CA GLU A 15 -7.06 -10.06 -25.10
C GLU A 15 -6.66 -9.39 -23.77
N LEU A 16 -7.23 -8.21 -23.47
CA LEU A 16 -6.88 -7.40 -22.30
C LEU A 16 -7.37 -8.01 -20.98
N TYR A 17 -8.64 -8.46 -20.90
CA TYR A 17 -9.14 -9.04 -19.64
C TYR A 17 -8.37 -10.29 -19.24
N PRO A 18 -8.10 -11.27 -20.13
CA PRO A 18 -7.26 -12.41 -19.79
C PRO A 18 -5.86 -12.01 -19.35
N ALA A 19 -5.21 -11.04 -20.01
CA ALA A 19 -3.89 -10.58 -19.63
C ALA A 19 -3.86 -9.96 -18.23
N LEU A 20 -4.84 -9.10 -17.91
CA LEU A 20 -4.96 -8.50 -16.57
C LEU A 20 -5.28 -9.56 -15.51
N ILE A 21 -6.27 -10.43 -15.77
CA ILE A 21 -6.64 -11.52 -14.86
C ILE A 21 -5.43 -12.41 -14.62
N GLN A 22 -4.70 -12.81 -15.66
CA GLN A 22 -3.49 -13.61 -15.54
C GLN A 22 -2.44 -12.93 -14.65
N CYS A 23 -2.14 -11.65 -14.93
CA CYS A 23 -1.13 -10.90 -14.16
C CYS A 23 -1.50 -10.81 -12.68
N PHE A 24 -2.71 -10.36 -12.37
CA PHE A 24 -3.14 -10.15 -10.99
C PHE A 24 -3.47 -11.44 -10.25
N PHE A 25 -3.90 -12.48 -10.94
CA PHE A 25 -4.07 -13.81 -10.36
C PHE A 25 -2.73 -14.39 -9.91
N ILE A 26 -1.68 -14.31 -10.74
CA ILE A 26 -0.34 -14.78 -10.37
C ILE A 26 0.21 -13.97 -9.16
N ILE A 27 0.00 -12.65 -9.14
CA ILE A 27 0.35 -11.80 -7.99
C ILE A 27 -0.43 -12.26 -6.74
N ALA A 28 -1.74 -12.52 -6.85
CA ALA A 28 -2.57 -12.96 -5.73
C ALA A 28 -2.09 -14.32 -5.18
N VAL A 29 -1.76 -15.27 -6.06
CA VAL A 29 -1.20 -16.57 -5.67
C VAL A 29 0.15 -16.39 -4.95
N GLY A 30 1.04 -15.53 -5.46
CA GLY A 30 2.30 -15.19 -4.79
C GLY A 30 2.10 -14.57 -3.41
N TYR A 31 1.11 -13.69 -3.27
CA TYR A 31 0.74 -13.09 -1.98
C TYR A 31 0.23 -14.14 -0.99
N VAL A 32 -0.67 -15.04 -1.42
CA VAL A 32 -1.18 -16.14 -0.60
C VAL A 32 -0.05 -17.07 -0.17
N ALA A 33 0.87 -17.42 -1.08
CA ALA A 33 2.04 -18.23 -0.77
C ALA A 33 2.93 -17.57 0.29
N GLY A 34 3.11 -16.25 0.22
CA GLY A 34 3.83 -15.48 1.24
C GLY A 34 3.11 -15.44 2.58
N GLN A 35 1.79 -15.27 2.59
CA GLN A 35 0.98 -15.28 3.81
C GLN A 35 0.93 -16.66 4.49
N LEU A 36 1.04 -17.72 3.70
CA LEU A 36 1.14 -19.10 4.17
C LEU A 36 2.58 -19.50 4.55
N ASN A 37 3.57 -18.61 4.35
CA ASN A 37 4.99 -18.90 4.50
C ASN A 37 5.43 -20.18 3.75
N LEU A 38 4.85 -20.45 2.57
CA LEU A 38 5.21 -21.63 1.75
C LEU A 38 6.66 -21.55 1.25
N LEU A 39 7.17 -20.31 1.09
CA LEU A 39 8.56 -20.03 0.76
C LEU A 39 9.21 -19.25 1.88
N THR A 40 10.39 -19.73 2.30
CA THR A 40 11.24 -19.05 3.27
C THR A 40 11.80 -17.74 2.68
N ARG A 41 12.28 -16.85 3.56
CA ARG A 41 12.92 -15.59 3.13
C ARG A 41 14.15 -15.82 2.26
N THR A 42 14.92 -16.87 2.52
CA THR A 42 16.10 -17.26 1.74
C THR A 42 15.70 -17.73 0.34
N GLN A 43 14.66 -18.56 0.23
CA GLN A 43 14.09 -18.99 -1.07
C GLN A 43 13.54 -17.80 -1.85
N SER A 44 12.81 -16.88 -1.21
CA SER A 44 12.31 -15.65 -1.84
C SER A 44 13.46 -14.77 -2.37
N THR A 45 14.53 -14.64 -1.60
CA THR A 45 15.75 -13.91 -2.02
C THR A 45 16.45 -14.61 -3.18
N GLY A 46 16.52 -15.94 -3.17
CA GLY A 46 17.05 -16.75 -4.27
C GLY A 46 16.25 -16.54 -5.56
N LEU A 47 14.92 -16.57 -5.47
CA LEU A 47 14.02 -16.30 -6.59
C LEU A 47 14.26 -14.89 -7.16
N SER A 48 14.41 -13.88 -6.30
CA SER A 48 14.73 -12.51 -6.74
C SER A 48 16.07 -12.41 -7.46
N ARG A 49 17.11 -13.10 -6.98
CA ARG A 49 18.43 -13.15 -7.62
C ARG A 49 18.36 -13.84 -8.98
N TYR A 50 17.58 -14.92 -9.10
CA TYR A 50 17.35 -15.56 -10.39
C TYR A 50 16.70 -14.59 -11.39
N ILE A 51 15.63 -13.90 -10.97
CA ILE A 51 14.90 -12.95 -11.81
C ILE A 51 15.82 -11.80 -12.27
N SER A 52 16.55 -11.19 -11.34
CA SER A 52 17.34 -9.98 -11.61
C SER A 52 18.66 -10.24 -12.34
N ASN A 53 19.30 -11.39 -12.13
CA ASN A 53 20.61 -11.68 -12.70
C ASN A 53 20.57 -12.57 -13.95
N PHE A 54 19.50 -13.34 -14.17
CA PHE A 54 19.43 -14.31 -15.26
C PHE A 54 18.21 -14.09 -16.16
N ALA A 55 16.99 -14.19 -15.62
CA ALA A 55 15.78 -14.16 -16.43
C ALA A 55 15.57 -12.80 -17.12
N LEU A 56 15.63 -11.70 -16.36
CA LEU A 56 15.43 -10.37 -16.91
C LEU A 56 16.54 -9.93 -17.89
N PRO A 57 17.84 -10.13 -17.59
CA PRO A 57 18.89 -9.83 -18.56
C PRO A 57 18.76 -10.64 -19.86
N ALA A 58 18.34 -11.90 -19.79
CA ALA A 58 18.07 -12.72 -20.99
C ALA A 58 16.92 -12.16 -21.82
N VAL A 59 15.82 -11.75 -21.18
CA VAL A 59 14.68 -11.06 -21.84
C VAL A 59 15.16 -9.80 -22.56
N VAL A 60 15.88 -8.93 -21.87
CA VAL A 60 16.32 -7.64 -22.41
C VAL A 60 17.31 -7.84 -23.56
N PHE A 61 18.33 -8.68 -23.36
CA PHE A 61 19.33 -8.95 -24.38
C PHE A 61 18.68 -9.51 -25.65
N LYS A 62 17.84 -10.55 -25.52
CA LYS A 62 17.15 -11.20 -26.66
C LYS A 62 16.38 -10.16 -27.48
N ASN A 63 15.52 -9.39 -26.83
CA ASN A 63 14.65 -8.44 -27.52
C ASN A 63 15.39 -7.23 -28.10
N LEU A 64 16.53 -6.83 -27.53
CA LEU A 64 17.35 -5.75 -28.09
C LEU A 64 18.16 -6.19 -29.30
N VAL A 65 18.61 -7.44 -29.36
CA VAL A 65 19.28 -7.98 -30.55
C VAL A 65 18.32 -8.03 -31.73
N ASP A 66 17.05 -8.39 -31.51
CA ASP A 66 16.03 -8.46 -32.56
C ASP A 66 15.36 -7.09 -32.87
N LEU A 67 15.85 -6.00 -32.27
CA LEU A 67 15.23 -4.69 -32.39
C LEU A 67 15.62 -3.96 -33.69
N GLN A 68 14.63 -3.49 -34.45
CA GLN A 68 14.88 -2.64 -35.62
C GLN A 68 14.96 -1.17 -35.22
N PHE A 69 16.18 -0.65 -35.02
CA PHE A 69 16.39 0.73 -34.53
C PHE A 69 15.86 1.81 -35.48
N GLU A 70 15.72 1.51 -36.77
CA GLU A 70 15.20 2.45 -37.77
C GLU A 70 13.72 2.79 -37.56
N ARG A 71 12.94 1.86 -36.98
CA ARG A 71 11.50 2.07 -36.69
C ARG A 71 11.23 2.77 -35.37
N VAL A 72 12.28 3.06 -34.60
CA VAL A 72 12.17 3.64 -33.27
C VAL A 72 12.04 5.15 -33.36
N SER A 73 10.95 5.67 -32.80
CA SER A 73 10.72 7.09 -32.57
C SER A 73 11.56 7.57 -31.40
N TRP A 74 12.71 8.15 -31.71
CA TRP A 74 13.61 8.76 -30.72
C TRP A 74 12.96 9.94 -29.99
N GLN A 75 12.00 10.62 -30.63
CA GLN A 75 11.23 11.69 -30.01
C GLN A 75 10.37 11.14 -28.87
N PHE A 76 9.70 10.00 -29.08
CA PHE A 76 8.93 9.35 -28.02
C PHE A 76 9.83 8.93 -26.84
N ILE A 77 10.99 8.33 -27.13
CA ILE A 77 11.98 7.96 -26.08
C ILE A 77 12.43 9.21 -25.31
N THR A 78 12.70 10.31 -26.00
CA THR A 78 13.07 11.59 -25.40
C THR A 78 11.94 12.14 -24.52
N SER A 79 10.69 12.06 -24.96
CA SER A 79 9.52 12.43 -24.16
C SER A 79 9.46 11.64 -22.85
N VAL A 80 9.68 10.32 -22.91
CA VAL A 80 9.70 9.47 -21.71
C VAL A 80 10.84 9.87 -20.78
N PHE A 81 12.05 10.12 -21.31
CA PHE A 81 13.18 10.57 -20.51
C PHE A 81 12.90 11.90 -19.79
N VAL A 82 12.39 12.89 -20.52
CA VAL A 82 12.05 14.20 -19.96
C VAL A 82 10.96 14.08 -18.90
N ALA A 83 9.88 13.34 -19.17
CA ALA A 83 8.79 13.15 -18.22
C ALA A 83 9.26 12.45 -16.93
N LYS A 84 10.06 11.38 -17.06
CA LYS A 84 10.65 10.69 -15.90
C LYS A 84 11.58 11.61 -15.11
N THR A 85 12.36 12.44 -15.78
CA THR A 85 13.28 13.40 -15.13
C THR A 85 12.51 14.47 -14.36
N ILE A 86 11.44 15.04 -14.95
CA ILE A 86 10.57 16.02 -14.27
C ILE A 86 9.97 15.41 -13.01
N VAL A 87 9.37 14.22 -13.11
CA VAL A 87 8.77 13.54 -11.96
C VAL A 87 9.82 13.22 -10.89
N PHE A 88 10.99 12.74 -11.28
CA PHE A 88 12.09 12.45 -10.36
C PHE A 88 12.50 13.69 -9.57
N LEU A 89 12.79 14.79 -10.25
CA LEU A 89 13.22 16.05 -9.62
C LEU A 89 12.12 16.66 -8.76
N LEU A 90 10.87 16.64 -9.25
CA LEU A 90 9.71 17.13 -8.51
C LEU A 90 9.53 16.37 -7.20
N THR A 91 9.58 15.03 -7.24
CA THR A 91 9.43 14.21 -6.02
C THR A 91 10.59 14.41 -5.04
N ALA A 92 11.82 14.52 -5.53
CA ALA A 92 12.99 14.82 -4.69
C ALA A 92 12.83 16.18 -3.99
N LEU A 93 12.40 17.20 -4.73
CA LEU A 93 12.16 18.55 -4.21
C LEU A 93 11.04 18.58 -3.18
N LEU A 94 9.88 17.99 -3.49
CA LEU A 94 8.74 17.92 -2.57
C LEU A 94 9.12 17.19 -1.27
N THR A 95 9.87 16.10 -1.38
CA THR A 95 10.37 15.36 -0.21
C THR A 95 11.33 16.22 0.62
N GLY A 96 12.29 16.90 -0.02
CA GLY A 96 13.28 17.75 0.66
C GLY A 96 12.69 19.02 1.30
N ILE A 97 11.53 19.48 0.82
CA ILE A 97 10.76 20.58 1.43
C ILE A 97 9.89 20.06 2.58
N GLY A 98 9.27 18.89 2.41
CA GLY A 98 8.32 18.30 3.34
C GLY A 98 8.95 17.68 4.60
N GLU A 99 10.12 17.06 4.47
CA GLU A 99 10.81 16.42 5.60
C GLU A 99 11.77 17.40 6.29
N ARG A 100 11.60 17.55 7.62
CA ARG A 100 12.49 18.33 8.49
C ARG A 100 12.88 17.48 9.71
N PRO A 101 14.19 17.28 9.98
CA PRO A 101 15.34 17.71 9.18
C PRO A 101 15.38 17.02 7.81
N ARG A 102 16.09 17.62 6.85
CA ARG A 102 16.22 17.06 5.49
C ARG A 102 16.90 15.70 5.54
N ASN A 103 16.28 14.71 4.89
CA ASN A 103 16.82 13.36 4.74
C ASN A 103 17.10 13.08 3.26
N PHE A 104 18.37 13.05 2.88
CA PHE A 104 18.76 12.80 1.48
C PHE A 104 18.42 11.37 1.02
N ALA A 105 18.37 10.39 1.93
CA ALA A 105 17.95 9.04 1.58
C ALA A 105 16.46 8.98 1.23
N SER A 106 15.60 9.69 1.97
CA SER A 106 14.19 9.84 1.61
C SER A 106 14.03 10.52 0.24
N MET A 107 14.74 11.63 0.01
CA MET A 107 14.68 12.35 -1.27
C MET A 107 15.06 11.46 -2.45
N GLY A 108 16.18 10.73 -2.32
CA GLY A 108 16.65 9.82 -3.36
C GLY A 108 15.71 8.65 -3.59
N LEU A 109 15.26 7.99 -2.51
CA LEU A 109 14.38 6.83 -2.62
C LEU A 109 13.00 7.18 -3.17
N HIS A 110 12.36 8.24 -2.67
CA HIS A 110 11.05 8.66 -3.15
C HIS A 110 11.07 9.05 -4.63
N ALA A 111 12.14 9.72 -5.09
CA ALA A 111 12.32 10.05 -6.49
C ALA A 111 12.50 8.80 -7.39
N ILE A 112 13.25 7.80 -6.90
CA ILE A 112 13.32 6.50 -7.57
C ILE A 112 11.94 5.83 -7.63
N MET A 113 11.19 5.82 -6.52
CA MET A 113 9.85 5.21 -6.48
C MET A 113 8.86 5.84 -7.48
N ALA A 114 8.92 7.16 -7.67
CA ALA A 114 8.03 7.88 -8.57
C ALA A 114 8.41 7.70 -10.06
N SER A 115 9.68 7.50 -10.38
CA SER A 115 10.17 7.40 -11.76
C SER A 115 10.37 5.95 -12.27
N GLN A 116 10.62 5.00 -11.38
CA GLN A 116 10.86 3.60 -11.71
C GLN A 116 9.53 2.85 -11.89
N SER A 117 9.27 2.38 -13.11
CA SER A 117 8.06 1.63 -13.47
C SER A 117 8.32 0.12 -13.50
N ASN A 118 7.28 -0.68 -13.24
CA ASN A 118 7.28 -2.12 -13.47
C ASN A 118 7.05 -2.43 -14.97
N ASP A 119 8.06 -2.06 -15.77
CA ASP A 119 8.03 -2.09 -17.23
C ASP A 119 7.81 -3.52 -17.78
N PHE A 120 8.57 -4.49 -17.28
CA PHE A 120 8.61 -5.82 -17.90
C PHE A 120 7.56 -6.80 -17.37
N ALA A 121 7.35 -6.85 -16.05
CA ALA A 121 6.49 -7.89 -15.48
C ALA A 121 5.00 -7.55 -15.64
N LEU A 122 4.64 -6.26 -15.57
CA LEU A 122 3.24 -5.82 -15.66
C LEU A 122 2.93 -5.06 -16.95
N MET A 123 3.73 -4.05 -17.33
CA MET A 123 3.36 -3.17 -18.45
C MET A 123 3.46 -3.87 -19.81
N LEU A 124 4.49 -4.69 -20.03
CA LEU A 124 4.70 -5.39 -21.31
C LEU A 124 3.52 -6.31 -21.71
N PRO A 125 3.03 -7.25 -20.86
CA PRO A 125 1.86 -8.06 -21.20
C PRO A 125 0.61 -7.24 -21.55
N ILE A 126 0.45 -6.08 -20.91
CA ILE A 126 -0.71 -5.19 -21.14
C ILE A 126 -0.56 -4.43 -22.47
N ILE A 127 0.65 -3.96 -22.79
CA ILE A 127 0.92 -3.35 -24.11
C ILE A 127 0.71 -4.36 -25.22
N ASP A 128 1.21 -5.59 -25.05
CA ASP A 128 1.02 -6.64 -26.03
C ASP A 128 -0.48 -6.94 -26.19
N ALA A 129 -1.25 -7.05 -25.10
CA ALA A 129 -2.70 -7.26 -25.20
C ALA A 129 -3.45 -6.12 -25.93
N VAL A 130 -3.03 -4.86 -25.75
CA VAL A 130 -3.70 -3.69 -26.34
C VAL A 130 -3.25 -3.40 -27.78
N TYR A 131 -1.96 -3.56 -28.06
CA TYR A 131 -1.34 -3.08 -29.30
C TYR A 131 -0.88 -4.18 -30.24
N LYS A 132 -0.93 -5.47 -29.88
CA LYS A 132 -0.47 -6.56 -30.76
C LYS A 132 -1.16 -6.60 -32.12
N GLN A 133 -2.42 -6.19 -32.22
CA GLN A 133 -3.12 -6.13 -33.51
C GLN A 133 -2.91 -4.81 -34.26
N SER A 134 -2.73 -3.69 -33.55
CA SER A 134 -2.67 -2.34 -34.16
C SER A 134 -1.25 -1.81 -34.36
N HIS A 135 -0.37 -1.98 -33.38
CA HIS A 135 1.00 -1.46 -33.33
C HIS A 135 1.95 -2.48 -32.72
N THR A 136 2.30 -3.52 -33.49
CA THR A 136 3.18 -4.63 -33.06
C THR A 136 4.56 -4.18 -32.57
N ASP A 137 5.03 -2.99 -32.98
CA ASP A 137 6.33 -2.46 -32.59
C ASP A 137 6.34 -1.81 -31.20
N TYR A 138 5.19 -1.48 -30.59
CA TYR A 138 5.14 -0.74 -29.31
C TYR A 138 5.68 -1.53 -28.12
N GLY A 139 5.46 -2.85 -28.06
CA GLY A 139 6.05 -3.71 -27.02
C GLY A 139 7.58 -3.62 -27.01
N ARG A 140 8.20 -3.38 -28.18
CA ARG A 140 9.66 -3.27 -28.30
C ARG A 140 10.23 -2.02 -27.65
N TYR A 141 9.48 -0.92 -27.59
CA TYR A 141 9.93 0.31 -26.93
C TYR A 141 10.21 0.07 -25.45
N ILE A 142 9.48 -0.82 -24.79
CA ILE A 142 9.61 -1.09 -23.36
C ILE A 142 11.03 -1.54 -22.99
N TYR A 143 11.69 -2.30 -23.86
CA TYR A 143 13.09 -2.71 -23.67
C TYR A 143 14.08 -1.56 -23.76
N LEU A 144 13.76 -0.47 -24.48
CA LEU A 144 14.56 0.75 -24.54
C LEU A 144 14.23 1.73 -23.40
N LEU A 145 13.00 1.73 -22.90
CA LEU A 145 12.55 2.68 -21.87
C LEU A 145 13.01 2.32 -20.45
N ALA A 146 13.18 1.04 -20.14
CA ALA A 146 13.57 0.59 -18.80
C ALA A 146 15.01 0.99 -18.40
N PRO A 147 16.02 0.89 -19.29
CA PRO A 147 17.38 1.37 -18.99
C PRO A 147 17.46 2.86 -18.67
N ILE A 148 16.55 3.70 -19.19
CA ILE A 148 16.53 5.14 -18.91
C ILE A 148 16.48 5.42 -17.40
N SER A 149 15.57 4.75 -16.68
CA SER A 149 15.46 4.90 -15.22
C SER A 149 16.67 4.27 -14.51
N LEU A 150 17.11 3.09 -14.95
CA LEU A 150 18.15 2.31 -14.28
C LEU A 150 19.56 2.92 -14.42
N VAL A 151 19.91 3.46 -15.59
CA VAL A 151 21.26 3.92 -15.93
C VAL A 151 21.45 5.41 -15.64
N ILE A 152 20.39 6.23 -15.75
CA ILE A 152 20.52 7.69 -15.66
C ILE A 152 19.96 8.22 -14.34
N LEU A 153 18.70 7.91 -14.01
CA LEU A 153 18.00 8.52 -12.86
C LEU A 153 18.34 7.84 -11.52
N ASN A 154 18.31 6.52 -11.45
CA ASN A 154 18.61 5.77 -10.22
C ASN A 154 20.00 6.06 -9.62
N PRO A 155 21.09 6.25 -10.40
CA PRO A 155 22.38 6.67 -9.86
C PRO A 155 22.30 7.95 -9.01
N ILE A 156 21.51 8.92 -9.44
CA ILE A 156 21.32 10.19 -8.73
C ILE A 156 20.63 9.92 -7.39
N GLY A 157 19.58 9.09 -7.38
CA GLY A 157 18.88 8.73 -6.14
C GLY A 157 19.75 7.91 -5.18
N LEU A 158 20.51 6.95 -5.70
CA LEU A 158 21.47 6.15 -4.92
C LEU A 158 22.60 7.01 -4.34
N PHE A 159 23.05 8.01 -5.08
CA PHE A 159 24.02 8.98 -4.60
C PHE A 159 23.48 9.78 -3.40
N LEU A 160 22.22 10.23 -3.46
CA LEU A 160 21.58 10.90 -2.32
C LEU A 160 21.43 9.98 -1.10
N ILE A 161 21.08 8.71 -1.29
CA ILE A 161 21.00 7.71 -0.21
C ILE A 161 22.37 7.49 0.45
N GLU A 162 23.43 7.34 -0.33
CA GLU A 162 24.78 7.12 0.18
C GLU A 162 25.37 8.38 0.83
N ILE A 163 24.99 9.58 0.38
CA ILE A 163 25.29 10.84 1.09
C ILE A 163 24.68 10.81 2.49
N GLN A 164 23.40 10.47 2.62
CA GLN A 164 22.75 10.41 3.93
C GLN A 164 23.44 9.41 4.86
N LYS A 165 23.76 8.22 4.34
CA LYS A 165 24.46 7.20 5.11
C LYS A 165 25.78 7.73 5.69
N ARG A 166 26.55 8.47 4.89
CA ARG A 166 27.81 9.07 5.35
C ARG A 166 27.59 10.18 6.37
N LEU A 167 26.56 11.00 6.22
CA LEU A 167 26.20 12.02 7.22
C LEU A 167 25.84 11.37 8.55
N ASP A 168 25.14 10.25 8.52
CA ASP A 168 24.78 9.48 9.71
C ASP A 168 26.01 8.80 10.34
N ASP A 169 26.91 8.23 9.55
CA ASP A 169 28.17 7.64 10.02
C ASP A 169 29.10 8.70 10.63
N GLN A 170 29.17 9.90 10.04
CA GLN A 170 30.01 11.00 10.53
C GLN A 170 29.51 11.56 11.86
N LYS A 171 28.18 11.60 12.08
CA LYS A 171 27.60 11.94 13.39
C LYS A 171 27.98 10.93 14.47
N LYS A 172 28.11 9.65 14.12
CA LYS A 172 28.51 8.58 15.05
C LYS A 172 30.01 8.54 15.30
N HIS A 173 30.81 8.89 14.29
CA HIS A 173 32.28 8.81 14.33
C HIS A 173 32.91 10.11 13.78
N PRO A 174 33.06 11.15 14.62
CA PRO A 174 33.54 12.47 14.17
C PRO A 174 35.00 12.50 13.69
N ASN A 175 35.83 11.52 14.09
CA ASN A 175 37.27 11.48 13.81
C ASN A 175 37.65 10.76 12.49
N ILE A 176 36.68 10.27 11.70
CA ILE A 176 36.96 9.61 10.43
C ILE A 176 37.09 10.65 9.31
N SER A 177 38.27 10.69 8.68
CA SER A 177 38.64 11.59 7.60
C SER A 177 37.74 11.47 6.35
N ILE A 178 37.27 12.61 5.83
CA ILE A 178 36.43 12.75 4.63
C ILE A 178 37.30 12.69 3.36
N TRP A 179 37.58 11.50 2.83
CA TRP A 179 38.18 11.32 1.49
C TRP A 179 37.61 10.03 0.86
N HIS A 180 37.20 9.92 -0.42
CA HIS A 180 37.11 10.85 -1.56
C HIS A 180 35.68 10.86 -2.13
N ARG A 181 35.10 12.04 -2.43
CA ARG A 181 33.87 12.15 -3.26
C ARG A 181 34.01 11.38 -4.58
N CYS A 182 35.22 11.34 -5.14
CA CYS A 182 35.54 10.57 -6.34
C CYS A 182 35.46 9.05 -6.12
N GLN A 183 35.86 8.52 -4.96
CA GLN A 183 35.72 7.08 -4.67
C GLN A 183 34.24 6.70 -4.48
N LEU A 184 33.42 7.60 -3.94
CA LEU A 184 31.97 7.42 -3.84
C LEU A 184 31.32 7.34 -5.22
N ILE A 185 31.59 8.33 -6.08
CA ILE A 185 31.10 8.36 -7.47
C ILE A 185 31.60 7.11 -8.22
N ARG A 186 32.88 6.76 -8.07
CA ARG A 186 33.47 5.55 -8.66
C ARG A 186 32.77 4.29 -8.17
N LYS A 187 32.46 4.16 -6.88
CA LYS A 187 31.79 2.99 -6.30
C LYS A 187 30.35 2.86 -6.81
N ILE A 188 29.60 3.96 -6.85
CA ILE A 188 28.23 3.98 -7.36
C ILE A 188 28.21 3.62 -8.84
N PHE A 189 29.03 4.31 -9.66
CA PHE A 189 29.15 4.03 -11.09
C PHE A 189 29.65 2.61 -11.37
N SER A 190 30.58 2.11 -10.55
CA SER A 190 31.04 0.72 -10.63
C SER A 190 29.96 -0.29 -10.28
N ASN A 191 29.05 0.02 -9.34
CA ASN A 191 27.94 -0.86 -9.00
C ASN A 191 26.84 -0.84 -10.08
N ILE A 192 26.62 0.29 -10.73
CA ILE A 192 25.65 0.43 -11.83
C ILE A 192 26.17 -0.26 -13.10
N SER A 193 27.43 -0.04 -13.46
CA SER A 193 28.06 -0.71 -14.61
C SER A 193 28.18 -2.22 -14.43
N ARG A 194 28.18 -2.73 -13.20
CA ARG A 194 28.09 -4.16 -12.87
C ARG A 194 26.66 -4.70 -12.80
N ASN A 195 25.65 -3.86 -13.02
CA ASN A 195 24.27 -4.32 -13.03
C ASN A 195 24.05 -5.21 -14.27
N PRO A 196 23.62 -6.48 -14.11
CA PRO A 196 23.43 -7.41 -15.23
C PRO A 196 22.49 -6.88 -16.32
N ILE A 197 21.46 -6.13 -15.93
CA ILE A 197 20.48 -5.54 -16.86
C ILE A 197 21.15 -4.49 -17.73
N VAL A 198 21.99 -3.63 -17.15
CA VAL A 198 22.72 -2.57 -17.87
C VAL A 198 23.72 -3.19 -18.83
N ILE A 199 24.50 -4.17 -18.38
CA ILE A 199 25.46 -4.91 -19.21
C ILE A 199 24.73 -5.56 -20.38
N CYS A 200 23.65 -6.31 -20.11
CA CYS A 200 22.90 -7.00 -21.17
C CYS A 200 22.17 -6.04 -22.11
N THR A 201 21.80 -4.84 -21.66
CA THR A 201 21.28 -3.78 -22.52
C THR A 201 22.36 -3.31 -23.50
N LEU A 202 23.55 -2.95 -23.00
CA LEU A 202 24.66 -2.50 -23.83
C LEU A 202 25.10 -3.59 -24.81
N LEU A 203 25.24 -4.82 -24.33
CA LEU A 203 25.54 -5.98 -25.17
C LEU A 203 24.44 -6.19 -26.21
N GLY A 204 23.16 -6.07 -25.84
CA GLY A 204 22.04 -6.20 -26.79
C GLY A 204 22.15 -5.20 -27.95
N VAL A 205 22.46 -3.93 -27.67
CA VAL A 205 22.66 -2.89 -28.70
C VAL A 205 23.88 -3.21 -29.59
N VAL A 206 25.00 -3.65 -28.99
CA VAL A 206 26.21 -4.01 -29.75
C VAL A 206 25.95 -5.22 -30.65
N PHE A 207 25.35 -6.28 -30.10
CA PHE A 207 25.08 -7.52 -30.82
C PHE A 207 23.96 -7.41 -31.84
N ASN A 208 23.02 -6.47 -31.66
CA ASN A 208 22.06 -6.11 -32.70
C ASN A 208 22.76 -5.72 -34.02
N ARG A 209 23.81 -4.90 -33.93
CA ARG A 209 24.61 -4.49 -35.10
C ARG A 209 25.43 -5.64 -35.66
N ILE A 210 26.02 -6.47 -34.80
CA ILE A 210 26.84 -7.64 -35.21
C ILE A 210 25.96 -8.66 -35.95
N PHE A 211 24.77 -8.95 -35.43
CA PHE A 211 23.87 -9.98 -35.96
C PHE A 211 22.84 -9.44 -36.95
N LYS A 212 22.94 -8.17 -37.37
CA LYS A 212 22.04 -7.53 -38.33
C LYS A 212 20.56 -7.71 -37.96
N GLU A 213 20.23 -7.39 -36.71
CA GLU A 213 18.85 -7.40 -36.19
C GLU A 213 18.19 -8.79 -36.09
N HIS A 214 18.98 -9.87 -36.18
CA HIS A 214 18.46 -11.25 -36.06
C HIS A 214 19.32 -12.09 -35.12
N LEU A 215 18.75 -12.51 -34.00
CA LEU A 215 19.43 -13.39 -33.06
C LEU A 215 19.69 -14.78 -33.69
N PRO A 216 20.94 -15.30 -33.68
CA PRO A 216 21.24 -16.63 -34.21
C PRO A 216 20.42 -17.72 -33.52
N LYS A 217 19.88 -18.67 -34.30
CA LYS A 217 18.95 -19.72 -33.82
C LYS A 217 19.45 -20.48 -32.59
N THR A 218 20.74 -20.82 -32.55
CA THR A 218 21.37 -21.50 -31.42
C THR A 218 21.23 -20.69 -30.12
N MET A 219 21.46 -19.38 -30.19
CA MET A 219 21.38 -18.49 -29.03
C MET A 219 19.94 -18.19 -28.65
N GLU A 220 19.06 -18.05 -29.64
CA GLU A 220 17.61 -17.93 -29.45
C GLU A 220 17.05 -19.12 -28.67
N ASN A 221 17.41 -20.35 -29.04
CA ASN A 221 16.94 -21.58 -28.39
C ASN A 221 17.42 -21.70 -26.93
N ILE A 222 18.60 -21.15 -26.60
CA ILE A 222 19.14 -21.15 -25.22
C ILE A 222 18.49 -20.05 -24.39
N LEU A 223 18.36 -18.83 -24.93
CA LEU A 223 17.86 -17.67 -24.20
C LEU A 223 16.35 -17.70 -24.01
N THR A 224 15.60 -18.30 -24.95
CA THR A 224 14.13 -18.26 -24.92
C THR A 224 13.52 -18.92 -23.69
N PRO A 225 13.91 -20.14 -23.26
CA PRO A 225 13.37 -20.74 -22.03
C PRO A 225 13.65 -19.91 -20.78
N VAL A 226 14.86 -19.35 -20.67
CA VAL A 226 15.26 -18.49 -19.55
C VAL A 226 14.44 -17.20 -19.56
N ALA A 227 14.28 -16.58 -20.73
CA ALA A 227 13.50 -15.36 -20.90
C ALA A 227 12.01 -15.58 -20.60
N GLN A 228 11.41 -16.68 -21.07
CA GLN A 228 10.00 -17.00 -20.85
C GLN A 228 9.68 -17.26 -19.38
N SER A 229 10.65 -17.71 -18.58
CA SER A 229 10.46 -17.90 -17.14
C SER A 229 10.27 -16.57 -16.38
N PHE A 230 10.66 -15.42 -16.95
CA PHE A 230 10.69 -14.13 -16.26
C PHE A 230 9.29 -13.66 -15.82
N SER A 231 8.32 -13.58 -16.74
CA SER A 231 7.05 -12.87 -16.47
C SER A 231 6.29 -13.47 -15.28
N ALA A 232 6.03 -14.78 -15.33
CA ALA A 232 5.30 -15.48 -14.27
C ALA A 232 6.07 -15.49 -12.94
N THR A 233 7.39 -15.71 -12.95
CA THR A 233 8.20 -15.72 -11.73
C THR A 233 8.31 -14.33 -11.10
N ALA A 234 8.42 -13.27 -11.91
CA ALA A 234 8.47 -11.89 -11.45
C ALA A 234 7.13 -11.42 -10.85
N LEU A 235 6.00 -11.78 -11.47
CA LEU A 235 4.67 -11.50 -10.94
C LEU A 235 4.39 -12.26 -9.64
N PHE A 236 4.78 -13.53 -9.59
CA PHE A 236 4.65 -14.33 -8.37
C PHE A 236 5.54 -13.78 -7.25
N TYR A 237 6.80 -13.43 -7.56
CA TYR A 237 7.72 -12.80 -6.63
C TYR A 237 7.19 -11.44 -6.15
N LEU A 238 6.62 -10.63 -7.04
CA LEU A 238 5.98 -9.37 -6.67
C LEU A 238 4.90 -9.61 -5.60
N GLY A 239 3.97 -10.54 -5.83
CA GLY A 239 2.97 -10.95 -4.83
C GLY A 239 3.58 -11.44 -3.52
N LEU A 240 4.59 -12.31 -3.60
CA LEU A 240 5.32 -12.84 -2.44
C LEU A 240 5.93 -11.73 -1.59
N THR A 241 6.48 -10.68 -2.21
CA THR A 241 7.07 -9.55 -1.50
C THR A 241 6.05 -8.62 -0.84
N MET A 242 4.77 -8.68 -1.22
CA MET A 242 3.71 -7.88 -0.61
C MET A 242 3.22 -8.47 0.72
N ALA A 243 3.34 -9.78 0.88
CA ALA A 243 2.85 -10.50 2.06
C ALA A 243 3.50 -9.98 3.36
N GLY A 244 2.67 -9.68 4.36
CA GLY A 244 3.09 -9.24 5.69
C GLY A 244 3.75 -7.86 5.78
N LYS A 245 4.05 -7.18 4.67
CA LYS A 245 4.75 -5.88 4.69
C LYS A 245 3.85 -4.70 5.04
N LEU A 246 2.53 -4.80 4.80
CA LEU A 246 1.59 -3.75 5.19
C LEU A 246 1.57 -3.50 6.70
N ARG A 247 1.90 -4.52 7.52
CA ARG A 247 2.05 -4.41 8.98
C ARG A 247 3.22 -3.51 9.40
N ARG A 248 4.17 -3.22 8.51
CA ARG A 248 5.29 -2.30 8.78
C ARG A 248 4.90 -0.84 8.54
N LEU A 249 3.75 -0.56 7.92
CA LEU A 249 3.29 0.79 7.72
C LEU A 249 2.91 1.39 9.07
N HIS A 250 3.33 2.63 9.30
CA HIS A 250 2.95 3.39 10.47
C HIS A 250 2.11 4.57 10.04
N THR A 251 1.22 5.04 10.92
CA THR A 251 0.25 6.10 10.61
C THR A 251 0.89 7.37 10.05
N HIS A 252 2.07 7.76 10.55
CA HIS A 252 2.79 8.95 10.05
C HIS A 252 3.32 8.83 8.62
N LEU A 253 3.52 7.60 8.12
CA LEU A 253 4.07 7.33 6.78
C LEU A 253 2.98 7.28 5.70
N VAL A 254 1.71 7.16 6.11
CA VAL A 254 0.56 6.99 5.21
C VAL A 254 0.44 8.14 4.22
N VAL A 255 0.65 9.39 4.67
CA VAL A 255 0.59 10.59 3.81
C VAL A 255 1.62 10.51 2.68
N THR A 256 2.86 10.14 3.01
CA THR A 256 3.94 10.00 2.03
C THR A 256 3.62 8.92 1.00
N VAL A 257 3.14 7.76 1.43
CA VAL A 257 2.80 6.63 0.55
C VAL A 257 1.72 7.00 -0.46
N PHE A 258 0.67 7.70 -0.05
CA PHE A 258 -0.38 8.14 -0.96
C PHE A 258 0.07 9.28 -1.87
N ALA A 259 0.85 10.24 -1.37
CA ALA A 259 1.42 11.29 -2.20
C ALA A 259 2.28 10.71 -3.34
N LEU A 260 3.13 9.71 -3.03
CA LEU A 260 3.94 9.03 -4.04
C LEU A 260 3.09 8.24 -5.04
N SER A 261 2.03 7.57 -4.57
CA SER A 261 1.11 6.83 -5.44
C SER A 261 0.39 7.78 -6.41
N MET A 262 -0.04 8.96 -5.96
CA MET A 262 -0.66 9.99 -6.80
C MET A 262 0.30 10.57 -7.83
N ILE A 263 1.53 10.89 -7.42
CA ILE A 263 2.55 11.36 -8.34
C ILE A 263 2.82 10.29 -9.41
N LYS A 264 2.90 9.03 -9.01
CA LYS A 264 3.22 7.93 -9.92
C LYS A 264 2.10 7.58 -10.90
N LEU A 265 0.86 7.50 -10.42
CA LEU A 265 -0.25 6.95 -11.21
C LEU A 265 -1.12 8.00 -11.90
N ILE A 266 -1.04 9.26 -11.46
CA ILE A 266 -1.83 10.35 -12.06
C ILE A 266 -0.90 11.40 -12.67
N LEU A 267 0.04 11.93 -11.90
CA LEU A 267 0.87 13.03 -12.39
C LEU A 267 1.84 12.60 -13.49
N PHE A 268 2.51 11.45 -13.34
CA PHE A 268 3.44 10.92 -14.33
C PHE A 268 2.80 10.63 -15.71
N PRO A 269 1.67 9.90 -15.84
CA PRO A 269 1.05 9.68 -17.14
C PRO A 269 0.59 10.97 -17.81
N LEU A 270 0.10 11.96 -17.03
CA LEU A 270 -0.27 13.27 -17.58
C LEU A 270 0.94 14.07 -18.09
N ILE A 271 2.02 14.13 -17.31
CA ILE A 271 3.27 14.77 -17.73
C ILE A 271 3.83 14.08 -18.98
N LEU A 272 3.79 12.75 -19.02
CA LEU A 272 4.28 11.98 -20.15
C LEU A 272 3.45 12.23 -21.41
N ARG A 273 2.12 12.18 -21.31
CA ARG A 273 1.21 12.53 -22.41
C ARG A 273 1.53 13.92 -22.98
N GLN A 274 1.70 14.91 -22.10
CA GLN A 274 2.04 16.27 -22.51
C GLN A 274 3.43 16.35 -23.15
N ALA A 275 4.44 15.66 -22.59
CA ALA A 275 5.78 15.61 -23.18
C ALA A 275 5.77 14.96 -24.56
N VAL A 276 5.01 13.88 -24.76
CA VAL A 276 4.84 13.25 -26.07
C VAL A 276 4.18 14.20 -27.05
N PHE A 277 3.10 14.87 -26.64
CA PHE A 277 2.41 15.84 -27.48
C PHE A 277 3.34 16.98 -27.93
N LEU A 278 4.25 17.45 -27.07
CA LEU A 278 5.19 18.52 -27.42
C LEU A 278 6.30 18.06 -28.37
N PHE A 279 6.99 16.97 -28.04
CA PHE A 279 8.17 16.53 -28.80
C PHE A 279 7.81 15.79 -30.10
N VAL A 280 6.76 14.96 -30.10
CA VAL A 280 6.36 14.19 -31.30
C VAL A 280 5.63 15.07 -32.31
N LYS A 281 4.78 16.01 -31.88
CA LYS A 281 4.13 16.97 -32.78
C LYS A 281 5.14 17.86 -33.52
N SER A 282 6.26 18.18 -32.87
CA SER A 282 7.30 19.03 -33.47
C SER A 282 7.99 18.41 -34.68
N THR A 283 7.83 17.10 -34.92
CA THR A 283 8.57 16.35 -35.95
C THR A 283 7.70 15.56 -36.91
N ASN A 284 6.49 15.14 -36.52
CA ASN A 284 5.58 14.37 -37.36
C ASN A 284 4.42 15.22 -37.92
N VAL A 285 4.25 15.22 -39.25
CA VAL A 285 3.26 16.03 -39.98
C VAL A 285 1.80 15.53 -39.76
N THR A 286 1.60 14.26 -39.39
CA THR A 286 0.26 13.67 -39.21
C THR A 286 -0.19 13.69 -37.75
N LEU A 287 -1.32 14.36 -37.48
CA LEU A 287 -1.95 14.47 -36.15
C LEU A 287 -2.25 13.09 -35.52
N ASN A 288 -2.65 12.11 -36.34
CA ASN A 288 -3.03 10.76 -35.88
C ASN A 288 -1.88 10.02 -35.20
N ASN A 289 -0.68 10.03 -35.78
CA ASN A 289 0.48 9.36 -35.18
C ASN A 289 0.88 10.00 -33.84
N THR A 290 0.72 11.32 -33.72
CA THR A 290 0.98 12.03 -32.45
C THR A 290 0.00 11.60 -31.36
N ILE A 291 -1.29 11.44 -31.71
CA ILE A 291 -2.32 10.95 -30.78
C ILE A 291 -2.02 9.51 -30.35
N ASP A 292 -1.58 8.66 -31.28
CA ASP A 292 -1.28 7.26 -30.99
C ASP A 292 -0.10 7.08 -30.05
N PHE A 293 1.00 7.82 -30.27
CA PHE A 293 2.13 7.86 -29.35
C PHE A 293 1.75 8.49 -28.00
N SER A 294 0.88 9.50 -28.00
CA SER A 294 0.42 10.17 -26.77
C SER A 294 -0.40 9.22 -25.90
N ASN A 295 -1.31 8.47 -26.53
CA ASN A 295 -2.11 7.43 -25.91
C ASN A 295 -1.26 6.26 -25.39
N PHE A 296 -0.27 5.82 -26.18
CA PHE A 296 0.71 4.82 -25.76
C PHE A 296 1.54 5.31 -24.57
N GLY A 297 2.03 6.54 -24.61
CA GLY A 297 2.76 7.18 -23.52
C GLY A 297 1.92 7.30 -22.26
N PHE A 298 0.65 7.68 -22.38
CA PHE A 298 -0.27 7.75 -21.25
C PHE A 298 -0.43 6.38 -20.59
N LEU A 299 -0.77 5.33 -21.36
CA LEU A 299 -0.89 3.97 -20.85
C LEU A 299 0.41 3.48 -20.19
N TYR A 300 1.56 3.67 -20.85
CA TYR A 300 2.87 3.35 -20.26
C TYR A 300 3.10 4.08 -18.93
N GLY A 301 2.67 5.33 -18.84
CA GLY A 301 2.76 6.14 -17.63
C GLY A 301 1.97 5.58 -16.44
N THR A 302 0.94 4.78 -16.68
CA THR A 302 0.12 4.16 -15.62
C THR A 302 0.76 2.95 -14.95
N ALA A 303 1.92 2.49 -15.46
CA ALA A 303 2.65 1.36 -14.86
C ALA A 303 3.01 1.63 -13.38
N PRO A 304 2.76 0.68 -12.46
CA PRO A 304 3.05 0.86 -11.05
C PRO A 304 4.57 0.88 -10.76
N THR A 305 4.96 1.21 -9.53
CA THR A 305 6.37 1.21 -9.12
C THR A 305 6.98 -0.20 -9.23
N ALA A 306 8.25 -0.29 -9.65
CA ALA A 306 8.91 -1.60 -9.74
C ALA A 306 9.25 -2.19 -8.35
N PRO A 307 9.13 -3.52 -8.15
CA PRO A 307 9.55 -4.16 -6.91
C PRO A 307 11.05 -4.05 -6.60
N SER A 308 11.88 -3.80 -7.61
CA SER A 308 13.33 -3.63 -7.44
C SER A 308 13.71 -2.48 -6.49
N VAL A 309 12.84 -1.50 -6.31
CA VAL A 309 13.11 -0.32 -5.47
C VAL A 309 13.33 -0.69 -4.00
N ILE A 310 12.73 -1.80 -3.53
CA ILE A 310 12.90 -2.30 -2.16
C ILE A 310 14.38 -2.61 -1.84
N PHE A 311 15.17 -3.02 -2.84
CA PHE A 311 16.57 -3.39 -2.65
C PHE A 311 17.52 -2.20 -2.56
N TYR A 312 17.07 -1.00 -2.93
CA TYR A 312 17.87 0.21 -2.77
C TYR A 312 17.81 0.77 -1.34
N VAL A 313 16.91 0.25 -0.51
CA VAL A 313 16.74 0.73 0.85
C VAL A 313 17.74 0.04 1.78
N PRO A 314 18.54 0.80 2.56
CA PRO A 314 19.41 0.22 3.57
C PRO A 314 18.62 -0.59 4.59
N GLU A 315 19.14 -1.75 5.00
CA GLU A 315 18.47 -2.62 5.98
C GLU A 315 18.23 -1.94 7.34
N SER A 316 19.08 -0.98 7.69
CA SER A 316 18.97 -0.18 8.92
C SER A 316 17.79 0.80 8.93
N ASN A 317 17.23 1.19 7.77
CA ASN A 317 16.20 2.22 7.67
C ASN A 317 14.79 1.64 7.55
N ALA A 318 14.21 1.23 8.69
CA ALA A 318 12.88 0.62 8.76
C ALA A 318 11.74 1.50 8.18
N ALA A 319 11.80 2.82 8.36
CA ALA A 319 10.79 3.75 7.84
C ALA A 319 10.79 3.79 6.30
N LEU A 320 11.97 3.89 5.68
CA LEU A 320 12.10 3.87 4.23
C LEU A 320 11.69 2.51 3.65
N GLN A 321 11.97 1.41 4.34
CA GLN A 321 11.51 0.09 3.91
C GLN A 321 9.98 -0.01 3.95
N ALA A 322 9.35 0.53 4.99
CA ALA A 322 7.90 0.58 5.11
C ALA A 322 7.31 1.38 3.96
N ILE A 323 7.82 2.59 3.66
CA ILE A 323 7.34 3.41 2.54
C ILE A 323 7.53 2.67 1.21
N ALA A 324 8.72 2.12 0.94
CA ALA A 324 9.00 1.46 -0.34
C ALA A 324 8.10 0.25 -0.57
N SER A 325 7.94 -0.60 0.44
CA SER A 325 7.10 -1.80 0.35
C SER A 325 5.62 -1.49 0.27
N THR A 326 5.13 -0.52 1.05
CA THR A 326 3.70 -0.17 1.08
C THR A 326 3.32 0.67 -0.14
N GLY A 327 4.18 1.59 -0.58
CA GLY A 327 4.01 2.32 -1.84
C GLY A 327 4.00 1.41 -3.06
N LEU A 328 4.82 0.35 -3.07
CA LEU A 328 4.72 -0.69 -4.10
C LEU A 328 3.34 -1.36 -4.11
N ILE A 329 2.83 -1.76 -2.94
CA ILE A 329 1.50 -2.41 -2.82
C ILE A 329 0.40 -1.46 -3.32
N PHE A 330 0.35 -0.24 -2.77
CA PHE A 330 -0.70 0.72 -3.12
C PHE A 330 -0.62 1.16 -4.58
N SER A 331 0.57 1.41 -5.11
CA SER A 331 0.71 1.77 -6.53
C SER A 331 0.28 0.62 -7.44
N THR A 332 0.57 -0.64 -7.09
CA THR A 332 0.14 -1.80 -7.88
C THR A 332 -1.37 -1.99 -7.83
N LEU A 333 -1.99 -1.89 -6.64
CA LEU A 333 -3.44 -2.03 -6.48
C LEU A 333 -4.22 -0.89 -7.15
N LEU A 334 -3.72 0.35 -7.06
CA LEU A 334 -4.34 1.51 -7.70
C LEU A 334 -4.09 1.54 -9.22
N ALA A 335 -3.01 0.94 -9.72
CA ALA A 335 -2.76 0.84 -11.15
C ALA A 335 -3.79 -0.04 -11.87
N ILE A 336 -4.37 -1.07 -11.22
CA ILE A 336 -5.32 -2.00 -11.86
C ILE A 336 -6.49 -1.27 -12.54
N PRO A 337 -7.32 -0.49 -11.82
CA PRO A 337 -8.42 0.22 -12.47
C PRO A 337 -7.90 1.22 -13.50
N ILE A 338 -6.84 1.98 -13.18
CA ILE A 338 -6.29 3.03 -14.06
C ILE A 338 -5.81 2.45 -15.40
N MET A 339 -5.04 1.36 -15.38
CA MET A 339 -4.56 0.67 -16.59
C MET A 339 -5.71 0.13 -17.44
N LEU A 340 -6.72 -0.47 -16.81
CA LEU A 340 -7.91 -0.96 -17.51
C LEU A 340 -8.65 0.18 -18.20
N VAL A 341 -8.83 1.31 -17.51
CA VAL A 341 -9.45 2.51 -18.09
C VAL A 341 -8.64 2.98 -19.30
N SER A 342 -7.34 3.23 -19.11
CA SER A 342 -6.47 3.77 -20.16
C SER A 342 -6.44 2.86 -21.38
N ALA A 343 -6.40 1.54 -21.18
CA ALA A 343 -6.43 0.56 -22.26
C ALA A 343 -7.73 0.63 -23.08
N LYS A 344 -8.89 0.72 -22.42
CA LYS A 344 -10.18 0.88 -23.12
C LYS A 344 -10.28 2.22 -23.86
N MET A 345 -9.71 3.25 -23.28
CA MET A 345 -9.81 4.63 -23.76
C MET A 345 -8.97 4.91 -25.01
N ILE A 346 -7.93 4.11 -25.24
CA ILE A 346 -7.14 4.12 -26.49
C ILE A 346 -8.01 3.84 -27.73
N ASN A 347 -9.11 3.08 -27.59
CA ASN A 347 -9.98 2.68 -28.70
C ASN A 347 -11.10 3.67 -29.01
N LEU A 348 -11.38 4.62 -28.13
CA LEU A 348 -12.34 5.69 -28.39
C LEU A 348 -11.67 6.77 -29.25
N ARG A 349 -11.19 6.39 -30.44
CA ARG A 349 -10.67 7.33 -31.44
C ARG A 349 -11.83 8.19 -31.91
N THR A 350 -11.77 9.46 -31.54
CA THR A 350 -12.51 10.59 -32.13
C THR A 350 -14.03 10.42 -32.20
N LEU A 351 -14.71 10.84 -31.12
CA LEU A 351 -16.03 11.48 -31.06
C LEU A 351 -16.91 11.38 -32.34
N ASP A 352 -17.41 10.19 -32.62
CA ASP A 352 -18.68 10.05 -33.35
C ASP A 352 -19.83 10.14 -32.34
N PRO A 353 -20.92 10.86 -32.62
CA PRO A 353 -22.07 10.96 -31.70
C PRO A 353 -22.70 9.59 -31.38
N LYS A 354 -22.60 8.59 -32.29
CA LYS A 354 -23.00 7.20 -32.03
C LYS A 354 -22.11 6.48 -31.02
N LEU A 355 -20.87 6.93 -30.84
CA LEU A 355 -19.91 6.35 -29.90
C LEU A 355 -20.16 6.82 -28.46
N GLN A 356 -20.77 8.00 -28.27
CA GLN A 356 -21.14 8.53 -26.95
C GLN A 356 -22.18 7.63 -26.26
N ASP A 357 -23.23 7.22 -26.98
CA ASP A 357 -24.24 6.30 -26.44
C ASP A 357 -23.66 4.93 -26.05
N THR A 358 -22.67 4.47 -26.83
CA THR A 358 -21.94 3.22 -26.55
C THR A 358 -21.11 3.35 -25.27
N TYR A 359 -20.45 4.49 -25.08
CA TYR A 359 -19.67 4.77 -23.88
C TYR A 359 -20.55 4.93 -22.63
N ASP A 360 -21.67 5.64 -22.75
CA ASP A 360 -22.62 5.80 -21.63
C ASP A 360 -23.22 4.43 -21.22
N SER A 361 -23.50 3.55 -22.20
CA SER A 361 -23.88 2.16 -21.93
C SER A 361 -22.76 1.37 -21.22
N MET A 362 -21.49 1.56 -21.63
CA MET A 362 -20.34 0.94 -20.97
C MET A 362 -20.20 1.41 -19.51
N LEU A 363 -20.42 2.70 -19.23
CA LEU A 363 -20.38 3.23 -17.86
C LEU A 363 -21.47 2.64 -16.99
N ILE A 364 -22.71 2.55 -17.50
CA ILE A 364 -23.83 1.95 -16.76
C ILE A 364 -23.54 0.48 -16.44
N LYS A 365 -23.08 -0.30 -17.41
CA LYS A 365 -22.70 -1.71 -17.20
C LYS A 365 -21.57 -1.84 -16.18
N THR A 366 -20.54 -1.02 -16.29
CA THR A 366 -19.40 -1.04 -15.36
C THR A 366 -19.83 -0.66 -13.95
N SER A 367 -20.67 0.36 -13.81
CA SER A 367 -21.25 0.78 -12.53
C SER A 367 -22.04 -0.36 -11.87
N TYR A 368 -22.84 -1.11 -12.65
CA TYR A 368 -23.54 -2.31 -12.18
C TYR A 368 -22.57 -3.41 -11.71
N ASP A 369 -21.61 -3.81 -12.55
CA ASP A 369 -20.67 -4.90 -12.26
C ASP A 369 -19.84 -4.60 -11.00
N VAL A 370 -19.34 -3.37 -10.87
CA VAL A 370 -18.57 -2.93 -9.70
C VAL A 370 -19.46 -2.86 -8.46
N SER A 371 -20.71 -2.39 -8.59
CA SER A 371 -21.65 -2.31 -7.47
C SER A 371 -22.01 -3.69 -6.93
N MET A 372 -22.10 -4.72 -7.77
CA MET A 372 -22.33 -6.11 -7.33
C MET A 372 -21.19 -6.62 -6.44
N ILE A 373 -19.94 -6.40 -6.84
CA ILE A 373 -18.76 -6.80 -6.04
C ILE A 373 -18.70 -5.97 -4.75
N SER A 374 -18.95 -4.66 -4.85
CA SER A 374 -18.97 -3.72 -3.72
C SER A 374 -20.04 -4.10 -2.68
N LEU A 375 -21.23 -4.53 -3.13
CA LEU A 375 -22.30 -5.01 -2.26
C LEU A 375 -21.86 -6.25 -1.47
N LEU A 376 -21.27 -7.24 -2.12
CA LEU A 376 -20.74 -8.43 -1.44
C LEU A 376 -19.68 -8.04 -0.39
N CYS A 377 -18.73 -7.18 -0.78
CA CYS A 377 -17.67 -6.68 0.10
C CYS A 377 -18.21 -5.94 1.34
N THR A 378 -19.19 -5.04 1.16
CA THR A 378 -19.79 -4.27 2.26
C THR A 378 -20.57 -5.15 3.22
N ILE A 379 -21.31 -6.15 2.72
CA ILE A 379 -22.00 -7.15 3.56
C ILE A 379 -21.01 -7.88 4.46
N ILE A 380 -19.89 -8.36 3.91
CA ILE A 380 -18.87 -9.08 4.69
C ILE A 380 -18.30 -8.18 5.80
N VAL A 381 -17.98 -6.92 5.48
CA VAL A 381 -17.44 -5.96 6.48
C VAL A 381 -18.47 -5.64 7.57
N LEU A 382 -19.73 -5.39 7.20
CA LEU A 382 -20.80 -5.10 8.16
C LEU A 382 -21.07 -6.29 9.07
N VAL A 383 -21.15 -7.51 8.54
CA VAL A 383 -21.26 -8.74 9.34
C VAL A 383 -20.07 -8.88 10.28
N GLY A 384 -18.84 -8.62 9.80
CA GLY A 384 -17.64 -8.61 10.63
C GLY A 384 -17.72 -7.64 11.81
N PHE A 385 -18.23 -6.42 11.59
CA PHE A 385 -18.46 -5.44 12.64
C PHE A 385 -19.58 -5.84 13.61
N CYS A 386 -20.69 -6.38 13.11
CA CYS A 386 -21.81 -6.87 13.94
C CYS A 386 -21.38 -8.04 14.85
N LEU A 387 -20.60 -8.99 14.32
CA LEU A 387 -20.04 -10.10 15.10
C LEU A 387 -19.08 -9.63 16.20
N ARG A 388 -18.52 -8.44 16.04
CA ARG A 388 -17.62 -7.77 16.98
C ARG A 388 -18.29 -6.54 17.62
N TYR A 389 -19.57 -6.63 17.98
CA TYR A 389 -20.35 -5.51 18.53
C TYR A 389 -19.66 -4.77 19.71
N ARG A 390 -18.87 -5.48 20.54
CA ARG A 390 -18.11 -4.87 21.64
C ARG A 390 -17.07 -3.84 21.17
N LEU A 391 -16.47 -4.04 19.99
CA LEU A 391 -15.54 -3.08 19.37
C LEU A 391 -16.28 -1.83 18.88
N LEU A 392 -17.50 -2.01 18.35
CA LEU A 392 -18.38 -0.90 18.00
C LEU A 392 -18.73 -0.07 19.24
N SER A 393 -19.09 -0.69 20.36
CA SER A 393 -19.51 0.06 21.55
C SER A 393 -18.39 0.90 22.17
N ARG A 394 -17.14 0.41 22.14
CA ARG A 394 -15.98 1.05 22.79
C ARG A 394 -15.31 2.15 21.97
N SER A 395 -15.21 1.99 20.65
CA SER A 395 -14.45 2.92 19.81
C SER A 395 -15.37 3.76 18.92
N PRO A 396 -15.39 5.11 19.07
CA PRO A 396 -16.26 5.97 18.28
C PRO A 396 -15.96 5.86 16.77
N ILE A 397 -14.69 5.69 16.39
CA ILE A 397 -14.30 5.60 14.98
C ILE A 397 -14.90 4.38 14.27
N HIS A 398 -15.05 3.25 14.98
CA HIS A 398 -15.68 2.05 14.42
C HIS A 398 -17.18 2.25 14.22
N LYS A 399 -17.86 3.00 15.09
CA LYS A 399 -19.28 3.37 14.89
C LYS A 399 -19.46 4.19 13.62
N TYR A 400 -18.61 5.19 13.39
CA TYR A 400 -18.73 6.03 12.19
C TYR A 400 -18.31 5.31 10.92
N THR A 401 -17.30 4.45 11.00
CA THR A 401 -16.93 3.59 9.89
C THR A 401 -18.07 2.62 9.55
N PHE A 402 -18.76 2.07 10.55
CA PHE A 402 -19.93 1.21 10.34
C PHE A 402 -21.07 1.95 9.60
N ILE A 403 -21.41 3.17 10.03
CA ILE A 403 -22.41 4.00 9.34
C ILE A 403 -21.99 4.26 7.89
N PHE A 404 -20.72 4.61 7.69
CA PHE A 404 -20.16 4.84 6.36
C PHE A 404 -20.24 3.59 5.46
N VAL A 405 -19.90 2.40 5.95
CA VAL A 405 -20.06 1.15 5.19
C VAL A 405 -21.54 0.87 4.87
N GLY A 406 -22.45 1.18 5.80
CA GLY A 406 -23.89 1.09 5.57
C GLY A 406 -24.35 1.98 4.42
N LEU A 407 -23.83 3.21 4.33
CA LEU A 407 -24.12 4.13 3.21
C LEU A 407 -23.55 3.62 1.88
N GLN A 408 -22.36 3.00 1.87
CA GLN A 408 -21.81 2.36 0.68
C GLN A 408 -22.71 1.22 0.19
N MET A 409 -23.23 0.41 1.11
CA MET A 409 -24.16 -0.67 0.80
C MET A 409 -25.46 -0.12 0.19
N ILE A 410 -26.05 0.92 0.78
CA ILE A 410 -27.26 1.58 0.25
C ILE A 410 -26.99 2.13 -1.16
N HIS A 411 -25.84 2.77 -1.39
CA HIS A 411 -25.47 3.30 -2.69
C HIS A 411 -25.31 2.19 -3.75
N ALA A 412 -24.70 1.04 -3.39
CA ALA A 412 -24.59 -0.11 -4.27
C ALA A 412 -25.98 -0.70 -4.62
N ILE A 413 -26.85 -0.86 -3.62
CA ILE A 413 -28.23 -1.35 -3.82
C ILE A 413 -29.01 -0.40 -4.74
N TRP A 414 -28.90 0.90 -4.51
CA TRP A 414 -29.56 1.92 -5.33
C TRP A 414 -29.13 1.84 -6.80
N THR A 415 -27.82 1.71 -7.03
CA THR A 415 -27.26 1.60 -8.39
C THR A 415 -27.76 0.34 -9.10
N ILE A 416 -27.79 -0.79 -8.41
CA ILE A 416 -28.32 -2.06 -8.93
C ILE A 416 -29.82 -1.92 -9.23
N PHE A 417 -30.58 -1.31 -8.31
CA PHE A 417 -32.02 -1.11 -8.46
C PHE A 417 -32.37 -0.28 -9.70
N ILE A 418 -31.64 0.80 -9.97
CA ILE A 418 -31.87 1.67 -11.14
C ILE A 418 -31.82 0.88 -12.44
N GLN A 419 -30.98 -0.15 -12.55
CA GLN A 419 -30.84 -0.95 -13.77
C GLN A 419 -32.09 -1.77 -14.12
N TYR A 420 -32.95 -2.03 -13.13
CA TYR A 420 -34.21 -2.76 -13.32
C TYR A 420 -35.42 -1.83 -13.47
N VAL A 421 -35.23 -0.51 -13.36
CA VAL A 421 -36.33 0.44 -13.58
C VAL A 421 -36.47 0.65 -15.09
N PRO A 422 -37.65 0.35 -15.69
CA PRO A 422 -37.85 0.49 -17.12
C PRO A 422 -37.77 1.96 -17.55
N LEU A 423 -36.86 2.26 -18.47
CA LEU A 423 -36.72 3.56 -19.14
C LEU A 423 -37.50 3.55 -20.47
N PRO A 424 -38.13 4.67 -20.89
CA PRO A 424 -38.04 6.01 -20.30
C PRO A 424 -39.05 6.22 -19.16
N ILE A 425 -38.55 6.76 -18.04
CA ILE A 425 -39.39 7.24 -16.94
C ILE A 425 -39.77 8.68 -17.29
N SER A 426 -41.02 8.95 -17.65
CA SER A 426 -41.48 10.32 -17.92
C SER A 426 -41.95 11.03 -16.63
N GLY A 427 -41.68 12.33 -16.52
CA GLY A 427 -42.23 13.18 -15.46
C GLY A 427 -41.42 13.18 -14.15
N THR A 428 -42.12 13.22 -13.01
CA THR A 428 -41.54 13.40 -11.67
C THR A 428 -40.62 12.24 -11.24
N ALA A 429 -40.87 11.03 -11.72
CA ALA A 429 -40.10 9.85 -11.34
C ALA A 429 -38.65 9.86 -11.87
N SER A 430 -38.37 10.42 -13.05
CA SER A 430 -36.98 10.61 -13.52
C SER A 430 -36.20 11.54 -12.60
N ILE A 431 -36.88 12.59 -12.11
CA ILE A 431 -36.27 13.59 -11.22
C ILE A 431 -35.88 12.95 -9.90
N VAL A 432 -36.75 12.10 -9.34
CA VAL A 432 -36.49 11.38 -8.09
C VAL A 432 -35.30 10.44 -8.24
N VAL A 433 -35.23 9.68 -9.34
CA VAL A 433 -34.12 8.74 -9.61
C VAL A 433 -32.79 9.48 -9.75
N ASP A 434 -32.75 10.55 -10.55
CA ASP A 434 -31.51 11.30 -10.77
C ASP A 434 -31.07 12.07 -9.50
N THR A 435 -32.02 12.69 -8.79
CA THR A 435 -31.74 13.41 -7.52
C THR A 435 -31.30 12.44 -6.41
N GLY A 436 -31.90 11.26 -6.32
CA GLY A 436 -31.52 10.22 -5.36
C GLY A 436 -30.10 9.69 -5.60
N SER A 437 -29.73 9.52 -6.87
CA SER A 437 -28.37 9.11 -7.25
C SER A 437 -27.32 10.15 -6.85
N ILE A 438 -27.61 11.44 -7.08
CA ILE A 438 -26.74 12.54 -6.66
C ILE A 438 -26.64 12.61 -5.14
N LEU A 439 -27.76 12.51 -4.42
CA LEU A 439 -27.78 12.55 -2.97
C LEU A 439 -26.90 11.47 -2.36
N LEU A 440 -27.04 10.22 -2.83
CA LEU A 440 -26.26 9.09 -2.32
C LEU A 440 -24.76 9.23 -2.64
N ALA A 441 -24.41 9.69 -3.84
CA ALA A 441 -23.02 9.96 -4.21
C ALA A 441 -22.39 11.07 -3.36
N LEU A 442 -23.10 12.19 -3.13
CA LEU A 442 -22.59 13.27 -2.28
C LEU A 442 -22.55 12.86 -0.80
N THR A 443 -23.51 12.07 -0.35
CA THR A 443 -23.59 11.59 1.04
C THR A 443 -22.43 10.67 1.38
N THR A 444 -22.14 9.67 0.53
CA THR A 444 -20.99 8.78 0.73
C THR A 444 -19.67 9.56 0.76
N ARG A 445 -19.49 10.55 -0.12
CA ARG A 445 -18.31 11.44 -0.15
C ARG A 445 -18.19 12.33 1.09
N SER A 446 -19.30 12.88 1.56
CA SER A 446 -19.34 13.72 2.77
C SER A 446 -19.03 12.91 4.02
N TRP A 447 -19.57 11.70 4.11
CA TRP A 447 -19.31 10.77 5.20
C TRP A 447 -17.86 10.26 5.26
N ALA A 448 -17.19 10.12 4.12
CA ALA A 448 -15.75 9.83 4.10
C ALA A 448 -14.94 10.93 4.83
N THR A 449 -15.30 12.20 4.62
CA THR A 449 -14.71 13.34 5.33
C THR A 449 -15.10 13.35 6.81
N SER A 450 -16.36 13.02 7.14
CA SER A 450 -16.80 12.86 8.52
C SER A 450 -15.99 11.80 9.29
N VAL A 451 -15.69 10.66 8.66
CA VAL A 451 -14.81 9.62 9.23
C VAL A 451 -13.38 10.17 9.44
N SER A 452 -12.86 10.99 8.51
CA SER A 452 -11.57 11.67 8.67
C SER A 452 -11.54 12.63 9.86
N ILE A 453 -12.60 13.41 10.07
CA ILE A 453 -12.74 14.32 11.22
C ILE A 453 -12.78 13.51 12.52
N ALA A 454 -13.60 12.47 12.57
CA ALA A 454 -13.70 11.60 13.74
C ALA A 454 -12.35 10.95 14.07
N LEU A 455 -11.63 10.45 13.05
CA LEU A 455 -10.28 9.91 13.20
C LEU A 455 -9.31 10.93 13.78
N MET A 456 -9.32 12.17 13.28
CA MET A 456 -8.44 13.23 13.78
C MET A 456 -8.73 13.56 15.25
N ILE A 457 -10.01 13.70 15.63
CA ILE A 457 -10.39 14.07 17.00
C ILE A 457 -10.04 12.94 17.96
N SER A 458 -10.40 11.70 17.61
CA SER A 458 -10.09 10.51 18.40
C SER A 458 -8.60 10.33 18.63
N PHE A 459 -7.77 10.58 17.62
CA PHE A 459 -6.32 10.40 17.71
C PHE A 459 -5.60 11.55 18.43
N CYS A 460 -5.94 12.81 18.11
CA CYS A 460 -5.22 13.97 18.63
C CYS A 460 -5.66 14.39 20.03
N TYR A 461 -6.90 14.07 20.43
CA TYR A 461 -7.47 14.46 21.72
C TYR A 461 -7.82 13.24 22.57
N SER A 462 -9.02 12.69 22.41
CA SER A 462 -9.46 11.48 23.10
C SER A 462 -10.72 10.91 22.46
N ASN A 463 -11.03 9.66 22.76
CA ASN A 463 -12.31 9.04 22.37
C ASN A 463 -13.52 9.68 23.06
N GLU A 464 -13.35 10.37 24.19
CA GLU A 464 -14.40 11.13 24.86
C GLU A 464 -14.69 12.44 24.13
N SER A 465 -13.64 13.19 23.77
CA SER A 465 -13.78 14.39 22.94
C SER A 465 -14.43 14.06 21.60
N ALA A 466 -14.05 12.93 21.00
CA ALA A 466 -14.69 12.48 19.76
C ALA A 466 -16.19 12.25 19.95
N ARG A 467 -16.64 11.61 21.05
CA ARG A 467 -18.07 11.40 21.35
C ARG A 467 -18.80 12.71 21.67
N TYR A 468 -18.15 13.62 22.39
CA TYR A 468 -18.73 14.92 22.75
C TYR A 468 -19.00 15.77 21.50
N PHE A 469 -18.03 15.86 20.58
CA PHE A 469 -18.17 16.62 19.33
C PHE A 469 -18.93 15.86 18.24
N SER A 470 -19.83 14.94 18.62
CA SER A 470 -20.49 14.05 17.66
C SER A 470 -21.38 14.73 16.65
N TRP A 471 -22.01 15.80 17.09
CA TRP A 471 -22.83 16.63 16.23
C TRP A 471 -22.05 17.19 15.03
N VAL A 472 -20.72 17.45 15.13
CA VAL A 472 -19.93 18.07 14.05
C VAL A 472 -19.84 17.17 12.82
N TYR A 473 -19.51 15.89 13.01
CA TYR A 473 -19.37 14.97 11.88
C TYR A 473 -20.72 14.45 11.37
N HIS A 474 -21.76 14.43 12.20
CA HIS A 474 -23.13 14.19 11.72
C HIS A 474 -23.69 15.38 10.92
N LEU A 475 -23.41 16.61 11.36
CA LEU A 475 -23.76 17.83 10.62
C LEU A 475 -23.10 17.82 9.25
N PHE A 476 -21.78 17.56 9.20
CA PHE A 476 -21.06 17.51 7.92
C PHE A 476 -21.54 16.34 7.04
N GLY A 477 -21.74 15.15 7.62
CA GLY A 477 -22.07 13.94 6.87
C GLY A 477 -23.48 13.91 6.30
N TRP A 478 -24.45 14.54 6.96
CA TRP A 478 -25.85 14.55 6.54
C TRP A 478 -26.30 15.90 5.97
N LEU A 479 -26.10 17.00 6.71
CA LEU A 479 -26.70 18.28 6.35
C LEU A 479 -26.10 18.83 5.05
N VAL A 480 -24.77 18.79 4.92
CA VAL A 480 -24.07 19.32 3.74
C VAL A 480 -24.52 18.65 2.42
N PRO A 481 -24.55 17.30 2.28
CA PRO A 481 -25.00 16.67 1.05
C PRO A 481 -26.51 16.87 0.78
N ILE A 482 -27.34 16.94 1.83
CA ILE A 482 -28.78 17.22 1.67
C ILE A 482 -28.98 18.66 1.16
N CYS A 483 -28.38 19.65 1.80
CA CYS A 483 -28.49 21.05 1.38
C CYS A 483 -27.95 21.27 -0.04
N THR A 484 -26.79 20.69 -0.37
CA THR A 484 -26.24 20.79 -1.73
C THR A 484 -27.16 20.14 -2.76
N THR A 485 -27.74 18.98 -2.47
CA THR A 485 -28.70 18.32 -3.37
C THR A 485 -29.99 19.14 -3.52
N LEU A 486 -30.50 19.75 -2.45
CA LEU A 486 -31.69 20.62 -2.50
C LEU A 486 -31.43 21.87 -3.36
N ILE A 487 -30.24 22.47 -3.26
CA ILE A 487 -29.83 23.59 -4.12
C ILE A 487 -29.81 23.16 -5.59
N ILE A 488 -29.21 22.00 -5.89
CA ILE A 488 -29.16 21.45 -7.25
C ILE A 488 -30.58 21.19 -7.78
N TYR A 489 -31.44 20.60 -6.96
CA TYR A 489 -32.83 20.32 -7.30
C TYR A 489 -33.61 21.62 -7.60
N TYR A 490 -33.51 22.61 -6.70
CA TYR A 490 -34.20 23.89 -6.85
C TYR A 490 -33.77 24.62 -8.12
N GLN A 491 -32.45 24.71 -8.37
CA GLN A 491 -31.94 25.33 -9.58
C GLN A 491 -32.39 24.57 -10.84
N SER A 492 -32.33 23.24 -10.82
CA SER A 492 -32.80 22.43 -11.93
C SER A 492 -34.31 22.60 -12.20
N SER A 493 -35.10 22.88 -11.17
CA SER A 493 -36.52 23.20 -11.33
C SER A 493 -36.73 24.55 -12.02
N ILE A 494 -35.87 25.54 -11.76
CA ILE A 494 -35.90 26.86 -12.40
C ILE A 494 -35.43 26.78 -13.85
N ASP A 495 -34.36 26.05 -14.13
CA ASP A 495 -33.83 25.92 -15.49
C ASP A 495 -34.85 25.22 -16.42
N ARG A 496 -35.62 24.27 -15.87
CA ARG A 496 -36.72 23.61 -16.58
C ARG A 496 -37.94 24.48 -16.84
N SER A 497 -38.16 25.53 -16.05
CA SER A 497 -39.25 26.48 -16.29
C SER A 497 -38.85 27.59 -17.28
N THR A 498 -37.56 27.74 -17.60
CA THR A 498 -37.03 28.88 -18.36
C THR A 498 -36.39 28.54 -19.71
N SER A 499 -36.02 27.27 -19.99
CA SER A 499 -35.22 26.91 -21.19
C SER A 499 -35.87 25.88 -22.14
N LYS A 500 -35.63 26.04 -23.46
CA LYS A 500 -35.79 24.99 -24.49
C LYS A 500 -34.73 23.89 -24.27
N PRO A 501 -35.00 22.62 -24.62
CA PRO A 501 -34.14 21.49 -24.27
C PRO A 501 -32.72 21.69 -24.81
N SER A 502 -31.74 21.85 -23.92
CA SER A 502 -30.32 21.93 -24.27
C SER A 502 -29.73 20.54 -24.47
N THR A 503 -28.88 20.40 -25.47
CA THR A 503 -28.14 19.19 -25.87
C THR A 503 -26.88 18.98 -25.02
N ASP A 504 -26.92 19.29 -23.72
CA ASP A 504 -25.78 19.06 -22.83
C ASP A 504 -25.90 17.68 -22.16
N PRO A 505 -24.89 16.80 -22.24
CA PRO A 505 -24.98 15.46 -21.67
C PRO A 505 -24.83 15.40 -20.14
N ALA A 506 -24.69 16.54 -19.46
CA ALA A 506 -24.79 16.61 -18.01
C ALA A 506 -26.27 16.74 -17.63
N LYS A 507 -26.84 15.69 -17.02
CA LYS A 507 -28.29 15.59 -16.71
C LYS A 507 -28.89 16.82 -15.97
N PHE A 508 -28.08 17.59 -15.22
CA PHE A 508 -28.49 18.86 -14.58
C PHE A 508 -27.54 20.06 -14.82
N GLY A 509 -26.71 20.02 -15.87
CA GLY A 509 -25.92 21.18 -16.31
C GLY A 509 -24.80 21.67 -15.38
N THR A 510 -24.39 22.93 -15.57
CA THR A 510 -23.22 23.59 -14.94
C THR A 510 -23.37 23.77 -13.43
N VAL A 511 -24.58 23.94 -12.91
CA VAL A 511 -24.81 24.21 -11.49
C VAL A 511 -24.58 22.96 -10.64
N GLN A 512 -25.02 21.78 -11.10
CA GLN A 512 -24.70 20.51 -10.45
C GLN A 512 -23.18 20.30 -10.34
N THR A 513 -22.49 20.50 -11.47
CA THR A 513 -21.03 20.32 -11.55
C THR A 513 -20.32 21.28 -10.61
N SER A 514 -20.70 22.56 -10.60
CA SER A 514 -20.09 23.59 -9.75
C SER A 514 -20.31 23.30 -8.25
N ALA A 515 -21.53 22.97 -7.84
CA ALA A 515 -21.83 22.62 -6.45
C ALA A 515 -21.06 21.38 -5.98
N SER A 516 -20.96 20.37 -6.84
CA SER A 516 -20.21 19.13 -6.56
C SER A 516 -18.71 19.38 -6.43
N VAL A 517 -18.12 20.23 -7.30
CA VAL A 517 -16.71 20.65 -7.22
C VAL A 517 -16.44 21.38 -5.90
N CYS A 518 -17.29 22.33 -5.50
CA CYS A 518 -17.13 23.06 -4.23
C CYS A 518 -17.16 22.13 -3.02
N LEU A 519 -18.09 21.18 -2.98
CA LEU A 519 -18.18 20.19 -1.91
C LEU A 519 -16.94 19.30 -1.86
N LEU A 520 -16.54 18.75 -3.01
CA LEU A 520 -15.38 17.86 -3.12
C LEU A 520 -14.07 18.57 -2.75
N ALA A 521 -13.87 19.81 -3.21
CA ALA A 521 -12.70 20.61 -2.85
C ALA A 521 -12.61 20.76 -1.32
N THR A 522 -13.75 21.08 -0.68
CA THR A 522 -13.83 21.20 0.78
C THR A 522 -13.50 19.87 1.47
N CYS A 523 -14.06 18.76 0.98
CA CYS A 523 -13.79 17.41 1.49
C CYS A 523 -12.30 17.03 1.39
N ILE A 524 -11.66 17.29 0.25
CA ILE A 524 -10.24 16.99 0.00
C ILE A 524 -9.35 17.81 0.93
N VAL A 525 -9.62 19.11 1.07
CA VAL A 525 -8.83 20.00 1.93
C VAL A 525 -8.92 19.58 3.39
N ILE A 526 -10.14 19.31 3.90
CA ILE A 526 -10.35 18.86 5.28
C ILE A 526 -9.65 17.52 5.50
N THR A 527 -9.88 16.55 4.62
CA THR A 527 -9.33 15.20 4.75
C THR A 527 -7.80 15.20 4.71
N SER A 528 -7.20 15.94 3.77
CA SER A 528 -5.74 16.08 3.66
C SER A 528 -5.14 16.76 4.88
N SER A 529 -5.81 17.82 5.39
CA SER A 529 -5.39 18.53 6.60
C SER A 529 -5.42 17.63 7.83
N ASN A 530 -6.47 16.82 7.98
CA ASN A 530 -6.61 15.87 9.08
C ASN A 530 -5.53 14.78 9.05
N LEU A 531 -5.30 14.16 7.89
CA LEU A 531 -4.23 13.18 7.71
C LEU A 531 -2.85 13.78 8.03
N LEU A 532 -2.59 15.01 7.60
CA LEU A 532 -1.34 15.71 7.89
C LEU A 532 -1.18 16.00 9.39
N ARG A 533 -2.24 16.41 10.08
CA ARG A 533 -2.24 16.63 11.54
C ARG A 533 -1.93 15.34 12.29
N ILE A 534 -2.59 14.24 11.92
CA ILE A 534 -2.35 12.91 12.50
C ILE A 534 -0.89 12.48 12.27
N ALA A 535 -0.39 12.64 11.05
CA ALA A 535 0.98 12.29 10.71
C ALA A 535 2.01 13.10 11.51
N ARG A 536 1.82 14.42 11.59
CA ARG A 536 2.69 15.31 12.38
C ARG A 536 2.66 15.00 13.87
N ARG A 537 1.47 14.73 14.44
CA ARG A 537 1.33 14.38 15.86
C ARG A 537 2.04 13.06 16.16
N THR A 538 1.83 12.06 15.33
CA THR A 538 2.49 10.74 15.45
C THR A 538 4.02 10.87 15.34
N TYR A 539 4.50 11.68 14.39
CA TYR A 539 5.94 11.95 14.23
C TYR A 539 6.55 12.62 15.47
N ARG A 540 5.91 13.67 16.00
CA ARG A 540 6.38 14.38 17.22
C ARG A 540 6.42 13.45 18.43
N LEU A 541 5.37 12.66 18.63
CA LEU A 541 5.32 11.71 19.74
C LEU A 541 6.47 10.67 19.65
N LYS A 542 6.84 10.24 18.44
CA LYS A 542 7.97 9.33 18.22
C LYS A 542 9.31 10.01 18.48
N GLN A 543 9.46 11.25 18.03
CA GLN A 543 10.68 12.03 18.28
C GLN A 543 10.87 12.24 19.78
N ASN A 544 9.85 12.70 20.49
CA ASN A 544 9.90 12.89 21.94
C ASN A 544 10.25 11.59 22.66
N ALA A 545 9.64 10.46 22.29
CA ALA A 545 9.96 9.15 22.87
C ALA A 545 11.42 8.71 22.62
N SER A 546 12.02 9.13 21.51
CA SER A 546 13.43 8.86 21.22
C SER A 546 14.37 9.79 22.00
N GLU A 547 13.91 11.00 22.33
CA GLU A 547 14.66 11.99 23.14
C GLU A 547 14.56 11.69 24.66
N THR A 548 13.49 11.05 25.14
CA THR A 548 13.34 10.63 26.55
C THR A 548 13.98 9.30 26.91
N GLN A 549 14.65 8.59 25.99
CA GLN A 549 15.56 7.51 26.39
C GLN A 549 16.80 8.16 27.03
N PRO A 550 17.00 8.08 28.35
CA PRO A 550 18.17 8.68 28.96
C PRO A 550 19.40 7.96 28.41
N LEU A 551 20.38 8.75 27.95
CA LEU A 551 21.77 8.33 27.99
C LEU A 551 22.01 7.94 29.45
N ILE A 552 22.22 6.65 29.73
CA ILE A 552 22.79 6.22 31.00
C ILE A 552 24.21 6.76 30.97
N ASP A 553 24.36 8.00 31.42
CA ASP A 553 25.64 8.59 31.79
C ASP A 553 25.81 8.27 33.27
N ASP A 554 26.79 7.44 33.58
CA ASP A 554 27.11 7.05 34.94
C ASP A 554 27.59 8.29 35.71
N GLY A 555 26.76 8.78 36.62
CA GLY A 555 27.17 9.60 37.75
C GLY A 555 26.72 11.05 37.73
N SER A 556 25.63 11.34 38.44
CA SER A 556 25.55 12.46 39.41
C SER A 556 24.20 12.48 40.11
N GLU A 557 24.23 12.53 41.45
CA GLU A 557 23.12 12.92 42.32
C GLU A 557 22.61 14.34 41.99
N TYR A 558 21.29 14.56 42.00
CA TYR A 558 20.59 15.51 42.91
C TYR A 558 19.13 15.80 42.50
N THR A 559 18.25 15.64 43.50
CA THR A 559 17.02 16.40 43.85
C THR A 559 15.77 16.50 42.97
N ASP A 560 14.66 16.36 43.72
CA ASP A 560 13.24 16.44 43.42
C ASP A 560 12.72 17.72 42.76
N SER A 561 11.49 17.56 42.24
CA SER A 561 10.46 18.55 41.90
C SER A 561 10.45 19.12 40.47
N GLN A 562 9.69 18.44 39.59
CA GLN A 562 8.85 19.12 38.60
C GLN A 562 7.67 18.23 38.18
N THR A 563 6.47 18.74 38.46
CA THR A 563 5.18 18.19 38.07
C THR A 563 5.03 18.23 36.54
N THR A 564 5.56 17.24 35.83
CA THR A 564 5.31 17.06 34.40
C THR A 564 4.05 16.22 34.21
N LEU A 565 3.06 16.75 33.48
CA LEU A 565 1.93 15.98 32.95
C LEU A 565 2.42 14.64 32.38
N PRO A 566 1.65 13.54 32.51
CA PRO A 566 2.06 12.26 31.96
C PRO A 566 2.18 12.39 30.44
N SER A 567 3.42 12.46 29.96
CA SER A 567 3.73 12.37 28.55
C SER A 567 3.47 10.92 28.16
N LEU A 568 2.33 10.70 27.49
CA LEU A 568 1.95 9.40 26.96
C LEU A 568 3.01 8.97 25.92
N SER A 569 3.99 8.18 26.34
CA SER A 569 4.97 7.58 25.46
C SER A 569 4.25 6.61 24.51
N ILE A 570 4.64 6.62 23.23
CA ILE A 570 4.01 5.78 22.19
C ILE A 570 4.08 4.30 22.54
N ASP A 571 5.10 3.88 23.29
CA ASP A 571 5.30 2.49 23.71
C ASP A 571 4.26 2.01 24.74
N LEU A 572 3.48 2.92 25.35
CA LEU A 572 2.33 2.59 26.20
C LEU A 572 0.98 2.51 25.46
N ILE A 573 0.91 2.85 24.16
CA ILE A 573 -0.32 2.65 23.39
C ILE A 573 -0.41 1.15 23.04
N PRO A 574 -1.44 0.42 23.47
CA PRO A 574 -1.55 -1.00 23.14
C PRO A 574 -1.46 -1.19 21.62
N SER A 575 -0.66 -2.16 21.18
CA SER A 575 -0.37 -2.45 19.76
C SER A 575 -1.65 -2.57 18.91
N GLU A 576 -2.74 -3.02 19.51
CA GLU A 576 -4.07 -3.10 18.92
C GLU A 576 -4.63 -1.72 18.50
N TYR A 577 -4.47 -0.67 19.31
CA TYR A 577 -4.92 0.69 18.97
C TYR A 577 -4.08 1.29 17.83
N SER A 578 -2.77 1.11 17.85
CA SER A 578 -1.87 1.61 16.80
C SER A 578 -2.25 1.06 15.40
N THR A 579 -2.61 -0.23 15.36
CA THR A 579 -3.05 -0.92 14.15
C THR A 579 -4.41 -0.40 13.68
N GLN A 580 -5.33 -0.11 14.61
CA GLN A 580 -6.64 0.47 14.27
C GLN A 580 -6.49 1.87 13.65
N TRP A 581 -5.69 2.76 14.23
CA TRP A 581 -5.47 4.11 13.68
C TRP A 581 -4.86 4.08 12.29
N LEU A 582 -3.91 3.16 12.07
CA LEU A 582 -3.30 2.95 10.77
C LEU A 582 -4.34 2.55 9.72
N ARG A 583 -5.20 1.54 10.00
CA ARG A 583 -6.22 1.06 9.06
C ARG A 583 -7.17 2.17 8.63
N HIS A 584 -7.68 2.95 9.58
CA HIS A 584 -8.58 4.06 9.26
C HIS A 584 -7.85 5.18 8.49
N SER A 585 -6.58 5.45 8.79
CA SER A 585 -5.78 6.43 8.03
C SER A 585 -5.54 5.99 6.59
N VAL A 586 -5.31 4.68 6.37
CA VAL A 586 -5.23 4.07 5.04
C VAL A 586 -6.56 4.19 4.29
N LEU A 587 -7.69 3.84 4.93
CA LEU A 587 -9.02 3.98 4.34
C LEU A 587 -9.27 5.42 3.89
N VAL A 588 -9.08 6.39 4.79
CA VAL A 588 -9.30 7.81 4.53
C VAL A 588 -8.39 8.33 3.41
N GLY A 589 -7.14 7.87 3.35
CA GLY A 589 -6.23 8.23 2.26
C GLY A 589 -6.66 7.68 0.89
N LEU A 590 -7.12 6.42 0.81
CA LEU A 590 -7.67 5.86 -0.42
C LEU A 590 -8.94 6.59 -0.89
N LEU A 591 -9.81 6.98 0.05
CA LEU A 591 -11.02 7.75 -0.26
C LEU A 591 -10.69 9.18 -0.72
N ASN A 592 -9.60 9.76 -0.22
CA ASN A 592 -9.12 11.07 -0.67
C ASN A 592 -8.60 11.01 -2.13
N ILE A 593 -7.94 9.91 -2.50
CA ILE A 593 -7.54 9.65 -3.90
C ILE A 593 -8.77 9.59 -4.81
N ASN A 594 -9.81 8.86 -4.39
CA ASN A 594 -11.09 8.80 -5.10
C ASN A 594 -11.69 10.21 -5.30
N ALA A 595 -11.75 11.01 -4.22
CA ALA A 595 -12.24 12.39 -4.31
C ALA A 595 -11.42 13.25 -5.29
N PHE A 596 -10.09 13.07 -5.34
CA PHE A 596 -9.22 13.78 -6.27
C PHE A 596 -9.46 13.40 -7.75
N VAL A 597 -9.70 12.13 -8.03
CA VAL A 597 -10.08 11.68 -9.38
C VAL A 597 -11.41 12.32 -9.79
N CYS A 598 -12.41 12.28 -8.90
CA CYS A 598 -13.72 12.85 -9.19
C CYS A 598 -13.65 14.37 -9.46
N ILE A 599 -13.00 15.14 -8.58
CA ILE A 599 -12.89 16.58 -8.78
C ILE A 599 -12.15 16.91 -10.07
N SER A 600 -11.17 16.08 -10.47
CA SER A 600 -10.46 16.25 -11.74
C SER A 600 -11.40 16.06 -12.94
N ALA A 601 -12.24 15.04 -12.92
CA ALA A 601 -13.25 14.80 -13.97
C ALA A 601 -14.26 15.97 -14.06
N LEU A 602 -14.75 16.45 -12.91
CA LEU A 602 -15.73 17.54 -12.85
C LEU A 602 -15.13 18.88 -13.29
N LEU A 603 -13.91 19.20 -12.84
CA LEU A 603 -13.17 20.39 -13.27
C LEU A 603 -12.92 20.35 -14.78
N TRP A 604 -12.59 19.18 -15.33
CA TRP A 604 -12.44 19.04 -16.77
C TRP A 604 -13.73 19.37 -17.52
N SER A 605 -14.87 18.84 -17.04
CA SER A 605 -16.18 19.14 -17.61
C SER A 605 -16.55 20.62 -17.54
N LEU A 606 -16.05 21.34 -16.53
CA LEU A 606 -16.34 22.76 -16.32
C LEU A 606 -15.44 23.66 -17.18
N LEU A 607 -14.16 23.31 -17.30
CA LEU A 607 -13.13 24.14 -17.94
C LEU A 607 -13.03 23.89 -19.44
N THR A 608 -13.35 22.68 -19.90
CA THR A 608 -13.12 22.26 -21.29
C THR A 608 -14.44 21.96 -21.97
N ARG A 609 -14.71 22.68 -23.08
CA ARG A 609 -15.92 22.48 -23.88
C ARG A 609 -15.89 21.20 -24.72
N ASN A 610 -14.69 20.69 -25.01
CA ASN A 610 -14.48 19.46 -25.78
C ASN A 610 -14.18 18.29 -24.83
N ARG A 611 -14.94 17.21 -24.96
CA ARG A 611 -14.70 15.94 -24.24
C ARG A 611 -13.67 15.13 -25.01
N ASP A 612 -12.44 15.13 -24.54
CA ASP A 612 -11.37 14.32 -25.12
C ASP A 612 -11.24 12.98 -24.40
N GLY A 613 -10.30 12.13 -24.86
CA GLY A 613 -10.06 10.84 -24.21
C GLY A 613 -9.74 10.96 -22.71
N VAL A 614 -9.04 12.02 -22.27
CA VAL A 614 -8.71 12.20 -20.84
C VAL A 614 -9.97 12.35 -20.00
N TYR A 615 -10.95 13.11 -20.49
CA TYR A 615 -12.21 13.30 -19.78
C TYR A 615 -12.92 11.97 -19.51
N TYR A 616 -13.06 11.16 -20.56
CA TYR A 616 -13.71 9.86 -20.46
C TYR A 616 -12.89 8.89 -19.58
N GLU A 617 -11.56 8.92 -19.64
CA GLU A 617 -10.70 8.18 -18.71
C GLU A 617 -11.00 8.55 -17.25
N LEU A 618 -11.02 9.84 -16.95
CA LEU A 618 -11.32 10.32 -15.60
C LEU A 618 -12.74 9.96 -15.15
N GLN A 619 -13.73 10.01 -16.05
CA GLN A 619 -15.12 9.69 -15.76
C GLN A 619 -15.33 8.19 -15.51
N PHE A 620 -14.70 7.32 -16.31
CA PHE A 620 -14.74 5.88 -16.07
C PHE A 620 -14.03 5.53 -14.76
N LEU A 621 -12.87 6.13 -14.49
CA LEU A 621 -12.14 5.91 -13.24
C LEU A 621 -12.95 6.38 -12.02
N ASP A 622 -13.59 7.56 -12.08
CA ASP A 622 -14.52 8.02 -11.04
C ASP A 622 -15.67 7.02 -10.86
N THR A 623 -16.23 6.50 -11.95
CA THR A 623 -17.30 5.49 -11.89
C THR A 623 -16.84 4.23 -11.15
N VAL A 624 -15.68 3.68 -11.48
CA VAL A 624 -15.13 2.49 -10.80
C VAL A 624 -14.83 2.79 -9.33
N LEU A 625 -14.20 3.93 -9.02
CA LEU A 625 -13.81 4.27 -7.66
C LEU A 625 -15.00 4.63 -6.77
N LEU A 626 -16.01 5.31 -7.30
CA LEU A 626 -17.24 5.71 -6.58
C LEU A 626 -18.09 4.49 -6.24
N HIS A 627 -18.35 3.60 -7.20
CA HIS A 627 -19.15 2.39 -6.95
C HIS A 627 -18.32 1.32 -6.21
N GLY A 628 -17.00 1.32 -6.39
CA GLY A 628 -16.05 0.39 -5.78
C GLY A 628 -15.58 0.77 -4.36
N GLN A 629 -16.15 1.80 -3.73
CA GLN A 629 -15.75 2.21 -2.37
C GLN A 629 -15.89 1.08 -1.33
N GLY A 630 -16.88 0.20 -1.49
CA GLY A 630 -17.05 -0.99 -0.64
C GLY A 630 -15.90 -1.99 -0.76
N ILE A 631 -15.34 -2.15 -1.96
CA ILE A 631 -14.16 -2.99 -2.21
C ILE A 631 -12.94 -2.42 -1.49
N ILE A 632 -12.75 -1.09 -1.54
CA ILE A 632 -11.69 -0.39 -0.81
C ILE A 632 -11.81 -0.66 0.70
N THR A 633 -13.01 -0.48 1.26
CA THR A 633 -13.24 -0.74 2.68
C THR A 633 -12.98 -2.20 3.04
N PHE A 634 -13.40 -3.14 2.21
CA PHE A 634 -13.13 -4.56 2.40
C PHE A 634 -11.63 -4.88 2.38
N LEU A 635 -10.87 -4.34 1.41
CA LEU A 635 -9.42 -4.56 1.34
C LEU A 635 -8.70 -4.06 2.61
N VAL A 636 -9.14 -2.93 3.19
CA VAL A 636 -8.52 -2.37 4.40
C VAL A 636 -8.86 -3.17 5.67
N PHE A 637 -10.10 -3.66 5.80
CA PHE A 637 -10.57 -4.25 7.06
C PHE A 637 -10.66 -5.79 7.04
N ALA A 638 -10.89 -6.42 5.90
CA ALA A 638 -11.12 -7.86 5.78
C ALA A 638 -9.87 -8.68 5.44
N LEU A 639 -8.80 -8.07 4.93
CA LEU A 639 -7.55 -8.79 4.61
C LEU A 639 -6.74 -9.23 5.84
N ASP A 640 -7.09 -8.77 7.04
CA ASP A 640 -6.50 -9.29 8.28
C ASP A 640 -7.37 -10.40 8.85
N ALA A 641 -6.73 -11.53 9.17
CA ALA A 641 -7.39 -12.74 9.64
C ALA A 641 -8.35 -12.45 10.80
N ASP A 642 -8.03 -11.49 11.68
CA ASP A 642 -8.83 -11.17 12.85
C ASP A 642 -10.31 -10.88 12.55
N LEU A 643 -10.65 -10.12 11.50
CA LEU A 643 -12.05 -9.82 11.19
C LEU A 643 -12.78 -11.03 10.60
N LEU A 644 -12.09 -11.84 9.79
CA LEU A 644 -12.63 -13.03 9.10
C LEU A 644 -12.58 -14.32 9.94
N LEU A 645 -11.74 -14.38 10.98
CA LEU A 645 -11.60 -15.51 11.90
C LEU A 645 -12.90 -15.89 12.61
N PRO A 646 -13.70 -14.96 13.17
CA PRO A 646 -14.99 -15.33 13.75
C PRO A 646 -16.01 -15.77 12.70
N ILE A 647 -15.94 -15.23 11.48
CA ILE A 647 -16.81 -15.61 10.35
C ILE A 647 -16.49 -17.05 9.93
N SER A 648 -15.22 -17.34 9.63
CA SER A 648 -14.76 -18.68 9.27
C SER A 648 -15.05 -19.71 10.36
N ARG A 649 -14.81 -19.40 11.65
CA ARG A 649 -15.17 -20.30 12.77
C ARG A 649 -16.66 -20.58 12.87
N LYS A 650 -17.54 -19.59 12.63
CA LYS A 650 -18.99 -19.79 12.64
C LYS A 650 -19.48 -20.55 11.40
N ILE A 651 -18.92 -20.26 10.22
CA ILE A 651 -19.21 -21.00 8.98
C ILE A 651 -18.75 -22.45 9.13
N ILE A 652 -17.58 -22.72 9.70
CA ILE A 652 -17.09 -24.08 9.98
C ILE A 652 -18.02 -24.77 10.98
N LYS A 653 -18.48 -24.11 12.04
CA LYS A 653 -19.47 -24.68 12.96
C LYS A 653 -20.80 -25.01 12.27
N LEU A 654 -21.26 -24.16 11.34
CA LEU A 654 -22.46 -24.40 10.53
C LEU A 654 -22.25 -25.56 9.55
N LEU A 655 -21.14 -25.61 8.83
CA LEU A 655 -20.81 -26.69 7.89
C LEU A 655 -20.63 -28.04 8.61
N ASN A 656 -20.01 -28.03 9.78
CA ASN A 656 -19.91 -29.21 10.65
C ASN A 656 -21.28 -29.66 11.19
N HIS A 657 -22.22 -28.72 11.39
CA HIS A 657 -23.61 -29.04 11.76
C HIS A 657 -24.38 -29.69 10.61
N PHE A 658 -24.05 -29.36 9.35
CA PHE A 658 -24.59 -29.97 8.14
C PHE A 658 -23.83 -31.23 7.66
N GLY A 659 -22.97 -31.81 8.50
CA GLY A 659 -22.32 -33.10 8.23
C GLY A 659 -21.08 -33.05 7.33
N LEU A 660 -20.63 -31.87 6.89
CA LEU A 660 -19.37 -31.69 6.16
C LEU A 660 -18.24 -31.44 7.17
N LYS A 661 -17.53 -32.50 7.59
CA LYS A 661 -16.32 -32.39 8.43
C LYS A 661 -15.18 -31.76 7.61
N ILE A 662 -14.96 -30.47 7.79
CA ILE A 662 -13.81 -29.76 7.22
C ILE A 662 -12.89 -29.35 8.37
N ASP A 663 -11.87 -30.14 8.64
CA ASP A 663 -10.81 -29.81 9.59
C ASP A 663 -9.77 -28.91 8.91
N PHE A 664 -9.96 -27.60 9.03
CA PHE A 664 -8.94 -26.63 8.65
C PHE A 664 -7.96 -26.44 9.81
N SER A 665 -7.07 -27.43 10.03
CA SER A 665 -5.88 -27.23 10.86
C SER A 665 -4.88 -26.36 10.08
N ARG A 666 -5.11 -25.04 10.05
CA ARG A 666 -4.08 -24.11 9.60
C ARG A 666 -3.18 -23.86 10.80
N ASN A 667 -1.94 -24.35 10.69
CA ASN A 667 -0.81 -24.03 11.55
C ASN A 667 -0.84 -22.55 11.94
N HIS A 668 -1.40 -22.25 13.10
CA HIS A 668 -0.92 -21.13 13.87
C HIS A 668 0.54 -21.48 14.18
N THR A 669 1.47 -20.68 13.69
CA THR A 669 2.74 -20.47 14.39
C THR A 669 2.43 -19.79 15.73
N HIS A 670 1.77 -20.50 16.63
CA HIS A 670 2.29 -20.62 17.97
C HIS A 670 3.21 -21.82 17.89
N ARG A 671 4.45 -21.69 18.37
CA ARG A 671 5.25 -22.82 18.82
C ARG A 671 4.32 -23.75 19.59
N ARG A 672 3.87 -24.86 18.98
CA ARG A 672 3.50 -26.03 19.76
C ARG A 672 4.85 -26.62 20.15
N HIS A 673 5.19 -26.42 21.42
CA HIS A 673 6.12 -27.32 22.08
C HIS A 673 5.62 -28.73 21.80
N SER A 674 6.48 -29.53 21.18
CA SER A 674 6.30 -30.96 21.10
C SER A 674 6.34 -31.51 22.52
N GLU A 675 5.20 -31.99 23.00
CA GLU A 675 5.15 -32.99 24.07
C GLU A 675 6.07 -34.16 23.66
N ASN A 676 6.90 -34.59 24.60
CA ASN A 676 7.83 -35.73 24.57
C ASN A 676 9.27 -35.55 24.04
N GLU A 677 9.97 -34.46 24.36
CA GLU A 677 11.44 -34.52 24.47
C GLU A 677 12.00 -33.78 25.70
N ARG A 678 12.25 -34.57 26.76
CA ARG A 678 13.19 -34.40 27.89
C ARG A 678 13.00 -33.19 28.84
N PRO A 679 13.17 -33.37 30.16
CA PRO A 679 13.25 -32.23 31.08
C PRO A 679 14.42 -31.33 30.66
N LEU A 680 14.17 -30.02 30.64
CA LEU A 680 15.11 -28.98 30.26
C LEU A 680 16.48 -29.26 30.91
N ASP A 681 17.57 -29.43 30.14
CA ASP A 681 18.90 -29.41 30.76
C ASP A 681 19.11 -28.03 31.38
N PHE A 682 19.57 -27.98 32.64
CA PHE A 682 19.84 -26.73 33.34
C PHE A 682 20.98 -25.98 32.63
N THR A 683 20.62 -25.01 31.79
CA THR A 683 21.56 -24.18 31.05
C THR A 683 21.95 -22.95 31.86
N GLU A 684 23.18 -22.47 31.69
CA GLU A 684 23.63 -21.18 32.25
C GLU A 684 22.72 -20.01 31.84
N GLU A 685 22.04 -20.12 30.69
CA GLU A 685 21.01 -19.17 30.27
C GLU A 685 19.77 -19.21 31.19
N LEU A 686 19.30 -20.40 31.58
CA LEU A 686 18.19 -20.55 32.55
C LEU A 686 18.59 -20.00 33.93
N ARG A 687 19.81 -20.33 34.39
CA ARG A 687 20.38 -19.80 35.64
C ARG A 687 20.43 -18.27 35.60
N SER A 688 21.01 -17.69 34.54
CA SER A 688 21.12 -16.24 34.40
C SER A 688 19.76 -15.56 34.28
N ASN A 689 18.78 -16.20 33.64
CA ASN A 689 17.43 -15.65 33.51
C ASN A 689 16.68 -15.67 34.84
N PHE A 690 16.78 -16.75 35.62
CA PHE A 690 16.21 -16.78 36.96
C PHE A 690 16.90 -15.80 37.89
N ILE A 691 18.24 -15.73 37.89
CA ILE A 691 19.00 -14.77 38.68
C ILE A 691 18.56 -13.33 38.34
N ARG A 692 18.42 -12.99 37.06
CA ARG A 692 17.90 -11.68 36.65
C ARG A 692 16.48 -11.45 37.14
N TYR A 693 15.59 -12.42 36.97
CA TYR A 693 14.22 -12.32 37.45
C TYR A 693 14.17 -12.12 38.97
N TYR A 694 14.95 -12.90 39.72
CA TYR A 694 14.94 -12.92 41.18
C TYR A 694 15.53 -11.63 41.76
N ILE A 695 16.63 -11.14 41.15
CA ILE A 695 17.17 -9.82 41.46
C ILE A 695 16.12 -8.75 41.14
N LEU A 696 15.53 -8.76 39.94
CA LEU A 696 14.55 -7.75 39.52
C LEU A 696 13.29 -7.74 40.39
N ALA A 697 12.85 -8.88 40.88
CA ALA A 697 11.68 -8.99 41.76
C ALA A 697 11.93 -8.40 43.16
N ARG A 698 13.20 -8.26 43.60
CA ARG A 698 13.54 -7.81 44.97
C ARG A 698 14.42 -6.55 45.04
N SER A 699 15.07 -6.16 43.95
CA SER A 699 16.06 -5.07 43.95
C SER A 699 15.44 -3.73 43.55
N THR A 700 14.89 -3.02 44.52
CA THR A 700 14.85 -1.54 44.48
C THR A 700 16.25 -1.00 44.80
N SER A 701 16.93 -0.38 43.83
CA SER A 701 18.23 0.32 43.91
C SER A 701 19.53 -0.52 43.83
N GLY A 702 20.38 -0.18 42.85
CA GLY A 702 21.85 -0.15 42.97
C GLY A 702 22.65 -1.45 42.94
N SER A 703 23.41 -1.65 41.85
CA SER A 703 24.64 -2.49 41.71
C SER A 703 24.63 -3.89 42.36
N VAL A 704 24.42 -4.93 41.53
CA VAL A 704 24.71 -6.33 41.90
C VAL A 704 26.05 -6.73 41.30
N GLU A 705 27.14 -6.46 42.03
CA GLU A 705 28.39 -7.19 41.87
C GLU A 705 28.50 -8.25 42.98
N ASN A 706 28.61 -9.52 42.58
CA ASN A 706 29.00 -10.69 43.37
C ASN A 706 28.29 -10.94 44.72
N ILE A 707 26.95 -11.09 44.69
CA ILE A 707 26.19 -11.65 45.82
C ILE A 707 25.78 -13.08 45.47
N GLU A 708 26.08 -14.06 46.33
CA GLU A 708 25.51 -15.41 46.24
C GLU A 708 24.00 -15.32 46.49
N ILE A 709 23.21 -15.59 45.44
CA ILE A 709 21.75 -15.45 45.49
C ILE A 709 21.15 -16.69 46.12
N THR A 710 20.50 -16.50 47.27
CA THR A 710 19.70 -17.52 47.93
C THR A 710 18.22 -17.31 47.62
N PHE A 711 17.50 -18.40 47.29
CA PHE A 711 16.09 -18.38 46.92
C PHE A 711 15.32 -19.55 47.51
N ASN A 712 14.00 -19.41 47.64
CA ASN A 712 13.12 -20.49 48.09
C ASN A 712 12.76 -21.41 46.90
N GLU A 713 12.68 -22.72 47.14
CA GLU A 713 12.27 -23.71 46.14
C GLU A 713 10.88 -23.39 45.55
N ASN A 714 9.92 -22.96 46.38
CA ASN A 714 8.58 -22.62 45.89
C ASN A 714 8.60 -21.44 44.92
N GLU A 715 9.44 -20.42 45.17
CA GLU A 715 9.56 -19.26 44.28
C GLU A 715 10.23 -19.64 42.95
N PHE A 716 11.20 -20.56 42.99
CA PHE A 716 11.85 -21.05 41.77
C PHE A 716 10.91 -21.95 40.96
N CYS A 717 10.15 -22.83 41.59
CA CYS A 717 9.14 -23.67 40.94
C CYS A 717 8.04 -22.81 40.30
N GLN A 718 7.52 -21.82 41.02
CA GLN A 718 6.53 -20.88 40.50
C GLN A 718 7.08 -20.06 39.33
N TRP A 719 8.35 -19.65 39.39
CA TRP A 719 8.99 -18.97 38.27
C TRP A 719 9.08 -19.86 37.02
N LEU A 720 9.48 -21.12 37.18
CA LEU A 720 9.58 -22.08 36.07
C LEU A 720 8.23 -22.30 35.38
N VAL A 721 7.15 -22.43 36.16
CA VAL A 721 5.80 -22.60 35.61
C VAL A 721 5.28 -21.31 34.97
N SER A 722 5.40 -20.18 35.67
CA SER A 722 4.87 -18.90 35.19
C SER A 722 5.55 -18.38 33.92
N ASN A 723 6.83 -18.73 33.70
CA ASN A 723 7.56 -18.38 32.50
C ASN A 723 7.46 -19.45 31.40
N GLY A 724 6.63 -20.48 31.60
CA GLY A 724 6.37 -21.54 30.62
C GLY A 724 7.56 -22.47 30.39
N HIS A 725 8.51 -22.52 31.33
CA HIS A 725 9.61 -23.50 31.31
C HIS A 725 9.13 -24.89 31.75
N MET A 726 8.11 -24.96 32.62
CA MET A 726 7.45 -26.18 33.07
C MET A 726 5.93 -26.03 33.00
N GLU A 727 5.21 -27.14 32.80
CA GLU A 727 3.75 -27.10 32.61
C GLU A 727 3.01 -26.88 33.94
N ASN A 728 3.43 -27.57 35.01
CA ASN A 728 2.70 -27.66 36.27
C ASN A 728 3.67 -27.59 37.47
N GLU A 729 3.21 -27.11 38.63
CA GLU A 729 4.05 -26.98 39.85
C GLU A 729 4.62 -28.32 40.36
N SER A 730 3.89 -29.43 40.21
CA SER A 730 4.39 -30.77 40.61
C SER A 730 5.61 -31.20 39.78
N ILE A 731 5.63 -30.90 38.48
CA ILE A 731 6.75 -31.22 37.58
C ILE A 731 7.95 -30.30 37.88
N ALA A 732 7.69 -29.06 38.28
CA ALA A 732 8.72 -28.13 38.70
C ALA A 732 9.42 -28.57 40.00
N HIS A 733 8.68 -29.14 40.96
CA HIS A 733 9.28 -29.71 42.18
C HIS A 733 10.16 -30.93 41.88
N ASP A 734 9.68 -31.86 41.04
CA ASP A 734 10.48 -33.03 40.65
C ASP A 734 11.79 -32.59 39.95
N TYR A 735 11.72 -31.55 39.12
CA TYR A 735 12.89 -30.96 38.48
C TYR A 735 13.85 -30.30 39.48
N CYS A 736 13.35 -29.57 40.48
CA CYS A 736 14.17 -29.01 41.55
C CYS A 736 14.90 -30.10 42.36
N GLN A 737 14.24 -31.21 42.67
CA GLN A 737 14.88 -32.37 43.30
C GLN A 737 15.98 -32.98 42.42
N GLU A 738 15.77 -33.03 41.11
CA GLU A 738 16.79 -33.49 40.16
C GLU A 738 18.03 -32.56 40.15
N LEU A 739 17.84 -31.24 40.21
CA LEU A 739 18.93 -30.27 40.29
C LEU A 739 19.73 -30.38 41.59
N MET A 740 19.06 -30.69 42.71
CA MET A 740 19.72 -31.00 43.98
C MET A 740 20.54 -32.28 43.89
N ASN A 741 19.99 -33.34 43.31
CA ASN A 741 20.69 -34.61 43.09
C ASN A 741 21.94 -34.43 42.20
N LYS A 742 21.86 -33.53 41.21
CA LYS A 742 22.99 -33.15 40.33
C LYS A 742 23.94 -32.13 40.96
N LYS A 743 23.70 -31.68 42.21
CA LYS A 743 24.48 -30.65 42.93
C LYS A 743 24.58 -29.32 42.19
N GLN A 744 23.63 -29.00 41.31
CA GLN A 744 23.57 -27.71 40.63
C GLN A 744 22.94 -26.63 41.52
N ILE A 745 22.13 -27.06 42.50
CA ILE A 745 21.57 -26.23 43.56
C ILE A 745 21.86 -26.90 44.92
N ILE A 746 22.17 -26.11 45.95
CA ILE A 746 22.57 -26.57 47.29
C ILE A 746 21.65 -25.91 48.34
N CYS A 747 21.18 -26.68 49.32
CA CYS A 747 20.37 -26.19 50.46
C CYS A 747 21.26 -25.51 51.52
N ILE A 748 20.80 -24.38 52.06
CA ILE A 748 21.48 -23.54 53.06
C ILE A 748 20.51 -23.29 54.21
N ASP A 749 20.77 -23.87 55.38
CA ASP A 749 19.97 -23.62 56.59
C ASP A 749 20.51 -22.39 57.36
N ARG A 750 19.64 -21.45 57.70
CA ARG A 750 19.93 -20.37 58.68
C ARG A 750 19.36 -20.74 60.04
N THR A 751 20.24 -20.88 61.03
CA THR A 751 19.89 -21.11 62.44
C THR A 751 19.46 -19.82 63.16
N GLU A 752 18.40 -19.94 63.98
CA GLU A 752 18.00 -19.10 65.14
C GLU A 752 17.43 -17.68 64.92
N ASN A 753 16.09 -17.53 65.04
CA ASN A 753 15.49 -17.05 66.30
C ASN A 753 13.95 -17.13 66.32
N GLU A 754 13.44 -17.43 67.52
CA GLU A 754 12.09 -17.82 67.89
C GLU A 754 11.05 -16.69 67.81
N ASN A 755 9.94 -16.92 67.10
CA ASN A 755 8.58 -17.04 67.65
C ASN A 755 7.51 -16.87 66.56
N SER A 756 6.49 -17.74 66.64
CA SER A 756 5.24 -17.81 65.87
C SER A 756 5.24 -18.51 64.50
N LEU A 757 5.08 -19.84 64.57
CA LEU A 757 4.18 -20.70 63.78
C LEU A 757 4.37 -20.82 62.25
N GLN A 758 5.06 -21.92 61.88
CA GLN A 758 4.94 -22.76 60.68
C GLN A 758 4.91 -22.09 59.31
N PHE A 759 6.01 -22.21 58.55
CA PHE A 759 6.08 -22.96 57.27
C PHE A 759 7.57 -23.20 56.92
N ASP A 760 7.90 -24.44 56.56
CA ASP A 760 9.24 -24.92 56.17
C ASP A 760 9.80 -24.12 54.98
N ASN A 761 10.72 -23.19 55.23
CA ASN A 761 11.39 -22.43 54.18
C ASN A 761 12.88 -22.78 54.17
N HIS A 762 13.20 -23.88 53.50
CA HIS A 762 14.59 -24.19 53.13
C HIS A 762 15.04 -23.22 52.04
N TRP A 763 16.23 -22.65 52.18
CA TRP A 763 16.81 -21.71 51.22
C TRP A 763 17.86 -22.41 50.37
N TYR A 764 17.92 -22.06 49.10
CA TYR A 764 18.77 -22.72 48.12
C TYR A 764 19.66 -21.72 47.40
N ALA A 765 20.86 -22.13 47.01
CA ALA A 765 21.74 -21.35 46.13
C ALA A 765 22.26 -22.20 44.97
N PHE A 766 22.54 -21.57 43.83
CA PHE A 766 23.21 -22.25 42.72
C PHE A 766 24.66 -22.58 43.08
N SER A 767 25.10 -23.80 42.80
CA SER A 767 26.51 -24.18 42.91
C SER A 767 27.38 -23.27 42.02
N LYS A 768 28.56 -22.90 42.51
CA LYS A 768 29.56 -22.18 41.72
C LYS A 768 30.12 -23.06 40.61
#